data_AF-A0A4D6KIU4-F1
#
_entry.id   AF-A0A4D6KIU4-F1
#
_cell.length_a   1.000
_cell.length_b   1.000
_cell.length_c   1.000
_cell.angle_alpha   90.00
_cell.angle_beta   90.00
_cell.angle_gamma   90.00
#
_symmetry.space_group_name_H-M   'P 1'
#
loop_
_entity.id
_entity.type
_entity.pdbx_description
1 polymer ?
#
loop_
_entity_poly.entity_id
_entity_poly.type
_entity_poly.pdbx_seq_one_letter_code
_entity_poly.pdbx_strand_id
1 'polypeptide(L)'
;MASSSSSRKIHFDTTDDELTEHEEEEAEVEHFDDFTVASSWERFISEIEAVLRAWMSNAPNNLLEKGAVPLEDSGNLYKVKSEMKYAMKSYCMEFYFKTDPDGEIADWNFDLHDLQLCFGVNEFLVIAPQSASGVVLDAPEASKLLSAVAIALSNCSSLWPAFVPVHDPSRKAYIGIQSMGTVFTRRFEADRIGSQVPIKLMHLEGLYELFVSKFAYSTLDLSVHNFKVRFAMKLTFRTLPYDDDNMKAAKISKSEENVTGEISDGMQWDDDCSWSEWYSAEDPVKGFELIAIWSEKMVENSMEMAELENASPHEAEKWLISLRLEGSSGNPVGFSSELCLLVDALQMSFEAQFMEDFVSVENPGSDNIKSAMVIPSPTVRDRVLKELFIDGVQFSDFADSGHNKTSRAIKGAPLGSLFAQFCLHSLWFGNCNIRAIAVLWIEFVREVRWCWEESQLLPRMPTNGSIDLSTCLINQKLQMLAICIERKIQLNEEYEDCIGSLDQIDSMSEDESVIGDDSVSIHTSSDGFSGKVDRKVEDVHLSNDKETSDLTRRGSAGIVDSMMLLKSHQSMHAPYTQEAPLMTEDMHEERLKAVEAFGDSFNFSAQLERDILTSDMSAFKAANPDAIFEDFIRWHSPGDWEEYDDPEKSKSSSSSALDSKKSKDSWPPQGKLSKRMSEHGNLWRKLWNSAPSLPASEQKPLLDPNREGEKVLHYLETLPPHELLEQMVCTAFRAAVDTLSQTSYGELKQIETEMQQLYLTMASALRPLQVNRLSGDSETIEDLRRLTGTIERVEKLLTLAASLHRKLLKAPRLSTEIFSDYYNFYIQTTAKGFSEDIGEKEFDKKQEVRDVEREVLSNMFVPPTANQSWRKVLSMGNLLNGHEPIVREIIFSLRDRVSGNHYAARCGNVSQQEIQTYRMYICGTSNDLRVALSVVSGD
;
A
#
# COMPACT_ATOMS: atom_id res chain seq x y z
N MET A 1 -55.76 8.28 -48.21
CA MET A 1 -55.31 6.92 -48.62
C MET A 1 -55.37 6.09 -47.34
N ALA A 2 -56.11 4.97 -47.26
CA ALA A 2 -55.97 3.72 -48.03
C ALA A 2 -54.59 3.05 -47.74
N SER A 3 -54.50 1.78 -47.34
CA SER A 3 -55.51 0.69 -47.35
C SER A 3 -55.35 -0.33 -46.22
N SER A 4 -56.45 -1.04 -45.92
CA SER A 4 -56.56 -2.14 -44.94
C SER A 4 -56.35 -3.54 -45.53
N SER A 5 -55.82 -4.47 -44.74
CA SER A 5 -56.08 -5.94 -44.83
C SER A 5 -55.54 -6.59 -43.54
N SER A 6 -56.22 -7.43 -42.74
CA SER A 6 -57.05 -8.65 -42.96
C SER A 6 -56.34 -9.81 -42.22
N SER A 7 -56.95 -10.70 -41.43
CA SER A 7 -58.35 -10.80 -40.96
C SER A 7 -58.57 -11.92 -39.92
N ARG A 8 -59.48 -11.66 -38.96
CA ARG A 8 -60.53 -12.57 -38.38
C ARG A 8 -60.17 -13.89 -37.65
N LYS A 9 -60.59 -13.88 -36.36
CA LYS A 9 -61.41 -14.91 -35.63
C LYS A 9 -60.72 -16.27 -35.33
N ILE A 10 -61.08 -17.04 -34.30
CA ILE A 10 -62.38 -17.36 -33.65
C ILE A 10 -62.18 -17.40 -32.11
N HIS A 11 -62.99 -16.70 -31.28
CA HIS A 11 -64.05 -17.24 -30.37
C HIS A 11 -63.64 -18.51 -29.58
N PHE A 12 -64.00 -18.74 -28.31
CA PHE A 12 -64.73 -18.00 -27.26
C PHE A 12 -64.44 -18.75 -25.92
N ASP A 13 -64.95 -18.49 -24.71
CA ASP A 13 -66.00 -17.66 -24.07
C ASP A 13 -65.58 -17.57 -22.56
N THR A 14 -66.15 -16.89 -21.55
CA THR A 14 -67.30 -15.99 -21.20
C THR A 14 -66.85 -15.24 -19.89
N THR A 15 -67.47 -14.28 -19.19
CA THR A 15 -68.73 -13.48 -19.20
C THR A 15 -68.53 -12.30 -18.21
N ASP A 16 -69.13 -11.13 -18.50
CA ASP A 16 -70.08 -10.33 -17.68
C ASP A 16 -69.82 -10.09 -16.15
N ASP A 17 -70.09 -8.91 -15.53
CA ASP A 17 -70.68 -7.67 -16.08
C ASP A 17 -70.45 -6.39 -15.24
N GLU A 18 -70.86 -5.26 -15.85
CA GLU A 18 -71.31 -3.97 -15.29
C GLU A 18 -70.50 -3.15 -14.26
N LEU A 19 -70.25 -1.89 -14.63
CA LEU A 19 -70.02 -0.75 -13.73
C LEU A 19 -71.37 -0.22 -13.23
N THR A 20 -71.48 0.12 -11.95
CA THR A 20 -72.50 1.06 -11.46
C THR A 20 -71.84 2.23 -10.72
N GLU A 21 -72.05 3.43 -11.23
CA GLU A 21 -71.81 4.66 -10.48
C GLU A 21 -72.92 4.76 -9.41
N HIS A 22 -72.52 4.87 -8.14
CA HIS A 22 -73.43 5.26 -7.07
C HIS A 22 -72.91 6.54 -6.42
N GLU A 23 -73.57 7.65 -6.74
CA GLU A 23 -73.55 8.86 -5.92
C GLU A 23 -74.22 8.51 -4.58
N GLU A 24 -73.46 8.41 -3.50
CA GLU A 24 -74.05 8.44 -2.15
C GLU A 24 -74.32 9.91 -1.80
N GLU A 25 -75.58 10.33 -1.99
CA GLU A 25 -76.07 11.62 -1.52
C GLU A 25 -75.89 11.69 0.01
N GLU A 26 -75.05 12.60 0.51
CA GLU A 26 -75.04 12.97 1.93
C GLU A 26 -76.37 13.63 2.27
N ALA A 27 -77.33 12.83 2.71
CA ALA A 27 -78.62 13.31 3.16
C ALA A 27 -78.44 14.26 4.35
N GLU A 28 -79.08 15.44 4.30
CA GLU A 28 -79.19 16.38 5.43
C GLU A 28 -80.07 15.78 6.55
N VAL A 29 -79.52 14.79 7.25
CA VAL A 29 -80.04 14.34 8.54
C VAL A 29 -79.65 15.40 9.56
N GLU A 30 -80.64 15.98 10.26
CA GLU A 30 -80.40 16.93 11.36
C GLU A 30 -79.47 16.28 12.41
N HIS A 31 -78.19 16.66 12.38
CA HIS A 31 -77.16 16.00 13.17
C HIS A 31 -77.31 16.39 14.65
N PHE A 32 -77.95 15.51 15.42
CA PHE A 32 -78.03 15.66 16.86
C PHE A 32 -76.70 15.21 17.47
N ASP A 33 -75.79 16.16 17.72
CA ASP A 33 -74.49 15.92 18.34
C ASP A 33 -74.67 15.19 19.70
N ASP A 34 -74.42 13.87 19.73
CA ASP A 34 -74.42 13.10 20.96
C ASP A 34 -73.07 13.28 21.68
N PHE A 35 -72.96 14.38 22.42
CA PHE A 35 -71.83 14.71 23.28
C PHE A 35 -71.53 13.68 24.39
N THR A 36 -72.25 12.55 24.48
CA THR A 36 -71.92 11.43 25.37
C THR A 36 -71.07 10.34 24.70
N VAL A 37 -70.99 10.33 23.37
CA VAL A 37 -70.16 9.41 22.59
C VAL A 37 -68.90 10.14 22.13
N ALA A 38 -67.72 9.65 22.55
CA ALA A 38 -66.44 10.21 22.10
C ALA A 38 -66.39 10.33 20.57
N SER A 39 -65.87 11.44 20.06
CA SER A 39 -65.72 11.72 18.63
C SER A 39 -64.64 10.83 17.98
N SER A 40 -64.56 10.86 16.65
CA SER A 40 -63.47 10.17 15.92
C SER A 40 -62.09 10.75 16.27
N TRP A 41 -62.03 12.05 16.60
CA TRP A 41 -60.80 12.75 16.97
C TRP A 41 -60.37 12.46 18.42
N GLU A 42 -61.30 12.38 19.37
CA GLU A 42 -61.00 11.98 20.75
C GLU A 42 -60.56 10.51 20.84
N ARG A 43 -61.12 9.61 20.01
CA ARG A 43 -60.61 8.23 19.89
C ARG A 43 -59.16 8.21 19.41
N PHE A 44 -58.80 9.04 18.44
CA PHE A 44 -57.45 9.14 17.91
C PHE A 44 -56.46 9.72 18.94
N ILE A 45 -56.86 10.74 19.70
CA ILE A 45 -56.07 11.24 20.84
C ILE A 45 -55.88 10.14 21.88
N SER A 46 -56.92 9.38 22.22
CA SER A 46 -56.84 8.25 23.17
C SER A 46 -55.91 7.12 22.68
N GLU A 47 -55.87 6.85 21.37
CA GLU A 47 -54.91 5.93 20.75
C GLU A 47 -53.46 6.43 20.88
N ILE A 48 -53.21 7.71 20.58
CA ILE A 48 -51.90 8.36 20.79
C ILE A 48 -51.49 8.29 22.28
N GLU A 49 -52.39 8.65 23.20
CA GLU A 49 -52.15 8.58 24.64
C GLU A 49 -51.82 7.15 25.12
N ALA A 50 -52.47 6.13 24.56
CA ALA A 50 -52.19 4.73 24.90
C ALA A 50 -50.77 4.34 24.49
N VAL A 51 -50.30 4.77 23.31
CA VAL A 51 -48.92 4.57 22.85
C VAL A 51 -47.92 5.35 23.71
N LEU A 52 -48.20 6.62 24.02
CA LEU A 52 -47.34 7.45 24.87
C LEU A 52 -47.20 6.86 26.29
N ARG A 53 -48.30 6.43 26.91
CA ARG A 53 -48.28 5.74 28.22
C ARG A 53 -47.56 4.39 28.14
N ALA A 54 -47.69 3.66 27.04
CA ALA A 54 -46.91 2.44 26.82
C ALA A 54 -45.40 2.73 26.73
N TRP A 55 -44.98 3.79 26.04
CA TRP A 55 -43.55 4.14 25.97
C TRP A 55 -42.99 4.67 27.29
N MET A 56 -43.63 5.66 27.92
CA MET A 56 -43.15 6.21 29.21
C MET A 56 -43.13 5.20 30.37
N SER A 57 -43.98 4.16 30.34
CA SER A 57 -43.99 3.11 31.37
C SER A 57 -42.87 2.08 31.21
N ASN A 58 -42.07 2.16 30.13
CA ASN A 58 -40.89 1.34 29.91
C ASN A 58 -39.64 2.20 30.02
N ALA A 59 -38.71 1.82 30.90
CA ALA A 59 -37.37 2.41 30.91
C ALA A 59 -36.69 2.19 29.53
N PRO A 60 -35.70 3.01 29.12
CA PRO A 60 -35.00 2.88 27.84
C PRO A 60 -34.58 1.44 27.51
N ASN A 61 -34.02 0.72 28.49
CA ASN A 61 -33.61 -0.69 28.34
C ASN A 61 -34.78 -1.64 28.00
N ASN A 62 -35.97 -1.38 28.56
CA ASN A 62 -37.18 -2.17 28.29
C ASN A 62 -37.81 -1.83 26.93
N LEU A 63 -37.45 -0.69 26.33
CA LEU A 63 -37.81 -0.37 24.94
C LEU A 63 -36.89 -1.11 23.95
N LEU A 64 -35.60 -1.29 24.28
CA LEU A 64 -34.68 -2.13 23.50
C LEU A 64 -35.20 -3.58 23.39
N GLU A 65 -35.59 -4.19 24.51
CA GLU A 65 -36.18 -5.54 24.54
C GLU A 65 -37.50 -5.67 23.74
N LYS A 66 -38.17 -4.55 23.44
CA LYS A 66 -39.44 -4.50 22.70
C LYS A 66 -39.27 -4.08 21.24
N GLY A 67 -38.04 -4.13 20.71
CA GLY A 67 -37.75 -3.89 19.31
C GLY A 67 -37.50 -2.43 18.95
N ALA A 68 -36.97 -1.62 19.88
CA ALA A 68 -36.31 -0.37 19.50
C ALA A 68 -35.10 -0.67 18.60
N VAL A 69 -34.95 0.10 17.53
CA VAL A 69 -33.88 -0.07 16.55
C VAL A 69 -32.83 1.04 16.78
N PRO A 70 -31.53 0.72 16.88
CA PRO A 70 -30.49 1.74 16.87
C PRO A 70 -30.45 2.44 15.50
N LEU A 71 -30.21 3.75 15.47
CA LEU A 71 -29.98 4.46 14.21
C LEU A 71 -28.54 4.18 13.74
N GLU A 72 -28.35 3.78 12.47
CA GLU A 72 -27.04 3.30 11.99
C GLU A 72 -25.93 4.36 12.06
N ASP A 73 -26.30 5.64 12.00
CA ASP A 73 -25.36 6.77 11.88
C ASP A 73 -25.09 7.51 13.21
N SER A 74 -25.73 7.10 14.32
CA SER A 74 -25.59 7.78 15.62
C SER A 74 -25.58 6.78 16.78
N GLY A 75 -24.37 6.47 17.29
CA GLY A 75 -24.12 5.31 18.15
C GLY A 75 -24.84 5.25 19.51
N ASN A 76 -25.59 6.29 19.89
CA ASN A 76 -26.32 6.38 21.17
C ASN A 76 -27.82 6.74 21.02
N LEU A 77 -28.38 6.77 19.80
CA LEU A 77 -29.79 7.10 19.55
C LEU A 77 -30.58 5.88 19.08
N TYR A 78 -31.70 5.63 19.75
CA TYR A 78 -32.61 4.52 19.45
C TYR A 78 -33.98 5.07 19.06
N LYS A 79 -34.70 4.35 18.20
CA LYS A 79 -36.09 4.67 17.88
C LYS A 79 -37.05 3.50 18.03
N VAL A 80 -38.25 3.81 18.53
CA VAL A 80 -39.42 2.91 18.53
C VAL A 80 -40.51 3.53 17.67
N LYS A 81 -41.21 2.72 16.88
CA LYS A 81 -42.34 3.15 16.05
C LYS A 81 -43.66 2.52 16.47
N SER A 82 -44.75 3.22 16.18
CA SER A 82 -46.14 2.75 16.29
C SER A 82 -46.94 3.23 15.09
N GLU A 83 -47.98 2.48 14.71
CA GLU A 83 -48.77 2.73 13.51
C GLU A 83 -50.25 2.84 13.90
N MET A 84 -50.91 3.91 13.47
CA MET A 84 -52.24 4.36 13.93
C MET A 84 -53.06 4.89 12.75
N LYS A 85 -54.39 4.99 12.88
CA LYS A 85 -55.28 5.34 11.76
C LYS A 85 -56.32 6.41 12.12
N TYR A 86 -56.43 7.43 11.28
CA TYR A 86 -57.44 8.48 11.42
C TYR A 86 -58.13 8.74 10.08
N ALA A 87 -59.46 8.58 10.08
CA ALA A 87 -60.27 8.49 8.86
C ALA A 87 -59.65 7.49 7.85
N MET A 88 -59.45 7.89 6.60
CA MET A 88 -58.85 7.05 5.55
C MET A 88 -57.30 7.06 5.55
N LYS A 89 -56.65 7.83 6.43
CA LYS A 89 -55.18 7.99 6.46
C LYS A 89 -54.55 7.18 7.59
N SER A 90 -53.39 6.58 7.30
CA SER A 90 -52.57 5.87 8.28
C SER A 90 -51.33 6.71 8.59
N TYR A 91 -50.94 6.74 9.86
CA TYR A 91 -49.82 7.53 10.38
C TYR A 91 -48.83 6.63 11.12
N CYS A 92 -47.55 6.94 10.99
CA CYS A 92 -46.50 6.37 11.81
C CYS A 92 -46.06 7.42 12.83
N MET A 93 -46.00 7.02 14.10
CA MET A 93 -45.42 7.82 15.18
C MET A 93 -44.12 7.15 15.61
N GLU A 94 -43.03 7.90 15.64
CA GLU A 94 -41.69 7.46 16.03
C GLU A 94 -41.19 8.25 17.23
N PHE A 95 -40.69 7.57 18.26
CA PHE A 95 -40.05 8.19 19.42
C PHE A 95 -38.56 7.88 19.43
N TYR A 96 -37.75 8.94 19.52
CA TYR A 96 -36.28 8.92 19.47
C TYR A 96 -35.72 9.29 20.85
N PHE A 97 -34.86 8.43 21.41
CA PHE A 97 -34.33 8.56 22.77
C PHE A 97 -32.89 8.06 22.91
N LYS A 98 -32.20 8.52 23.96
CA LYS A 98 -30.85 8.09 24.34
C LYS A 98 -30.92 7.18 25.57
N THR A 99 -29.94 6.30 25.73
CA THR A 99 -29.83 5.42 26.91
C THR A 99 -29.13 6.06 28.11
N ASP A 100 -28.39 7.15 27.91
CA ASP A 100 -27.74 7.95 28.95
C ASP A 100 -28.23 9.41 28.88
N PRO A 101 -28.90 9.94 29.93
CA PRO A 101 -29.48 11.28 29.94
C PRO A 101 -28.56 12.37 30.51
N ASP A 102 -27.45 12.03 31.19
CA ASP A 102 -26.68 12.99 32.02
C ASP A 102 -25.61 13.78 31.24
N GLY A 103 -25.51 13.58 29.92
CA GLY A 103 -24.59 14.34 29.06
C GLY A 103 -25.06 15.78 28.80
N GLU A 104 -24.19 16.76 29.09
CA GLU A 104 -24.44 18.17 28.71
C GLU A 104 -24.62 18.33 27.19
N ILE A 105 -25.48 19.26 26.78
CA ILE A 105 -25.74 19.56 25.37
C ILE A 105 -24.56 20.35 24.79
N ALA A 106 -23.55 19.63 24.30
CA ALA A 106 -22.58 20.18 23.37
C ALA A 106 -23.27 20.47 22.04
N ASP A 107 -23.32 21.74 21.63
CA ASP A 107 -24.01 22.20 20.41
C ASP A 107 -23.49 21.57 19.11
N TRP A 108 -22.26 21.04 19.13
CA TRP A 108 -21.60 20.40 17.99
C TRP A 108 -21.02 19.01 18.37
N ASN A 109 -21.87 18.05 18.71
CA ASN A 109 -21.50 16.63 18.68
C ASN A 109 -21.90 16.03 17.32
N PHE A 110 -21.00 15.26 16.71
CA PHE A 110 -21.17 14.63 15.40
C PHE A 110 -22.16 13.46 15.42
N ASP A 111 -22.39 12.83 16.58
CA ASP A 111 -23.37 11.73 16.75
C ASP A 111 -24.83 12.22 16.89
N LEU A 112 -25.15 13.46 16.50
CA LEU A 112 -26.47 14.07 16.71
C LEU A 112 -27.33 14.04 15.43
N HIS A 113 -28.57 13.57 15.58
CA HIS A 113 -29.56 13.56 14.51
C HIS A 113 -29.97 14.99 14.09
N ASP A 114 -30.31 15.18 12.80
CA ASP A 114 -30.78 16.43 12.16
C ASP A 114 -31.62 17.34 13.11
N LEU A 115 -32.65 16.77 13.75
CA LEU A 115 -33.59 17.51 14.61
C LEU A 115 -32.99 17.90 15.98
N GLN A 116 -32.04 17.13 16.51
CA GLN A 116 -31.35 17.42 17.76
C GLN A 116 -30.46 18.65 17.60
N LEU A 117 -29.69 18.72 16.50
CA LEU A 117 -28.89 19.89 16.12
C LEU A 117 -29.77 21.13 15.89
N CYS A 118 -30.79 20.99 15.04
CA CYS A 118 -31.72 22.06 14.66
C CYS A 118 -32.37 22.74 15.87
N PHE A 119 -32.87 21.96 16.83
CA PHE A 119 -33.75 22.47 17.88
C PHE A 119 -33.17 22.40 19.30
N GLY A 120 -32.00 21.78 19.50
CA GLY A 120 -31.38 21.63 20.82
C GLY A 120 -32.20 20.70 21.74
N VAL A 121 -32.64 19.55 21.21
CA VAL A 121 -33.50 18.58 21.89
C VAL A 121 -32.80 17.22 22.05
N ASN A 122 -32.98 16.57 23.20
CA ASN A 122 -32.36 15.26 23.49
C ASN A 122 -33.26 14.11 23.01
N GLU A 123 -34.45 13.98 23.61
CA GLU A 123 -35.49 13.05 23.20
C GLU A 123 -36.54 13.80 22.37
N PHE A 124 -37.16 13.15 21.39
CA PHE A 124 -38.20 13.76 20.57
C PHE A 124 -39.15 12.76 19.92
N LEU A 125 -40.33 13.24 19.57
CA LEU A 125 -41.41 12.50 18.93
C LEU A 125 -41.63 13.05 17.50
N VAL A 126 -41.71 12.18 16.51
CA VAL A 126 -42.10 12.53 15.13
C VAL A 126 -43.38 11.80 14.77
N ILE A 127 -44.37 12.48 14.18
CA ILE A 127 -45.55 11.83 13.61
C ILE A 127 -45.69 12.20 12.13
N ALA A 128 -45.77 11.20 11.27
CA ALA A 128 -45.73 11.34 9.82
C ALA A 128 -46.80 10.46 9.13
N PRO A 129 -47.37 10.88 8.00
CA PRO A 129 -48.31 10.06 7.24
C PRO A 129 -47.59 8.92 6.52
N GLN A 130 -48.17 7.72 6.52
CA GLN A 130 -47.73 6.58 5.70
C GLN A 130 -48.10 6.78 4.22
N SER A 131 -47.53 7.81 3.62
CA SER A 131 -47.69 8.20 2.21
C SER A 131 -46.36 8.06 1.48
N ALA A 132 -46.39 8.00 0.14
CA ALA A 132 -45.18 7.96 -0.67
C ALA A 132 -44.30 9.22 -0.53
N SER A 133 -44.82 10.31 0.03
CA SER A 133 -44.05 11.53 0.34
C SER A 133 -43.54 11.59 1.78
N GLY A 134 -44.12 10.83 2.72
CA GLY A 134 -43.75 10.84 4.15
C GLY A 134 -44.06 12.15 4.90
N VAL A 135 -44.75 13.11 4.28
CA VAL A 135 -44.93 14.49 4.80
C VAL A 135 -46.38 14.96 4.68
N VAL A 136 -46.79 15.87 5.56
CA VAL A 136 -48.13 16.49 5.53
C VAL A 136 -48.10 17.76 4.66
N LEU A 137 -48.80 17.72 3.52
CA LEU A 137 -48.84 18.84 2.57
C LEU A 137 -49.89 19.91 2.94
N ASP A 138 -50.95 19.53 3.65
CA ASP A 138 -52.03 20.43 4.04
C ASP A 138 -51.77 21.04 5.44
N ALA A 139 -51.79 22.37 5.54
CA ALA A 139 -51.45 23.07 6.78
C ALA A 139 -52.51 22.93 7.89
N PRO A 140 -53.83 22.98 7.61
CA PRO A 140 -54.87 22.57 8.56
C PRO A 140 -54.70 21.14 9.08
N GLU A 141 -54.40 20.16 8.21
CA GLU A 141 -54.13 18.77 8.61
C GLU A 141 -52.91 18.67 9.54
N ALA A 142 -51.79 19.31 9.17
CA ALA A 142 -50.57 19.31 9.98
C ALA A 142 -50.81 19.95 11.36
N SER A 143 -51.56 21.05 11.40
CA SER A 143 -51.95 21.74 12.64
C SER A 143 -52.87 20.88 13.51
N LYS A 144 -53.83 20.18 12.90
CA LYS A 144 -54.75 19.27 13.59
C LYS A 144 -54.01 18.05 14.15
N LEU A 145 -53.06 17.48 13.41
CA LEU A 145 -52.22 16.37 13.85
C LEU A 145 -51.30 16.78 15.02
N LEU A 146 -50.63 17.93 14.90
CA LEU A 146 -49.78 18.48 15.97
C LEU A 146 -50.58 18.77 17.24
N SER A 147 -51.80 19.35 17.11
CA SER A 147 -52.68 19.61 18.25
C SER A 147 -53.15 18.34 18.97
N ALA A 148 -53.48 17.27 18.21
CA ALA A 148 -53.88 15.99 18.79
C ALA A 148 -52.75 15.37 19.62
N VAL A 149 -51.52 15.40 19.10
CA VAL A 149 -50.32 14.92 19.81
C VAL A 149 -49.99 15.83 21.01
N ALA A 150 -50.11 17.14 20.88
CA ALA A 150 -49.88 18.07 22.00
C ALA A 150 -50.86 17.86 23.17
N ILE A 151 -52.14 17.63 22.86
CA ILE A 151 -53.16 17.29 23.85
C ILE A 151 -52.84 15.93 24.49
N ALA A 152 -52.49 14.91 23.69
CA ALA A 152 -52.13 13.59 24.21
C ALA A 152 -50.90 13.64 25.14
N LEU A 153 -49.86 14.41 24.78
CA LEU A 153 -48.68 14.64 25.63
C LEU A 153 -49.04 15.37 26.93
N SER A 154 -49.90 16.40 26.86
CA SER A 154 -50.39 17.14 28.04
C SER A 154 -51.22 16.24 28.98
N ASN A 155 -52.12 15.43 28.44
CA ASN A 155 -52.92 14.44 29.18
C ASN A 155 -52.08 13.26 29.72
N CYS A 156 -50.85 13.13 29.24
CA CYS A 156 -49.84 12.20 29.70
C CYS A 156 -48.83 12.83 30.68
N SER A 157 -48.91 14.15 30.94
CA SER A 157 -47.90 14.92 31.69
C SER A 157 -46.48 14.82 31.11
N SER A 158 -46.35 14.58 29.80
CA SER A 158 -45.05 14.46 29.14
C SER A 158 -44.50 15.83 28.71
N LEU A 159 -43.17 15.95 28.77
CA LEU A 159 -42.41 17.13 28.33
C LEU A 159 -41.68 16.89 27.00
N TRP A 160 -41.97 15.80 26.29
CA TRP A 160 -41.33 15.50 25.01
C TRP A 160 -41.74 16.51 23.92
N PRO A 161 -40.79 17.01 23.10
CA PRO A 161 -41.10 17.80 21.93
C PRO A 161 -41.66 16.91 20.81
N ALA A 162 -42.78 17.33 20.22
CA ALA A 162 -43.40 16.66 19.08
C ALA A 162 -43.18 17.44 17.78
N PHE A 163 -42.94 16.72 16.69
CA PHE A 163 -42.69 17.25 15.36
C PHE A 163 -43.59 16.58 14.31
N VAL A 164 -44.06 17.37 13.34
CA VAL A 164 -44.74 16.93 12.12
C VAL A 164 -43.90 17.39 10.92
N PRO A 165 -43.51 16.49 10.00
CA PRO A 165 -42.85 16.90 8.77
C PRO A 165 -43.88 17.47 7.79
N VAL A 166 -43.58 18.63 7.22
CA VAL A 166 -44.51 19.44 6.41
C VAL A 166 -43.89 19.91 5.10
N HIS A 167 -44.73 20.46 4.22
CA HIS A 167 -44.36 20.94 2.88
C HIS A 167 -43.74 19.83 2.01
N ASP A 168 -43.11 20.19 0.89
CA ASP A 168 -42.45 19.23 0.00
C ASP A 168 -41.24 18.54 0.69
N PRO A 169 -41.03 17.22 0.50
CA PRO A 169 -39.94 16.48 1.17
C PRO A 169 -38.53 17.06 0.94
N SER A 170 -38.27 17.67 -0.22
CA SER A 170 -36.97 18.29 -0.54
C SER A 170 -36.60 19.42 0.44
N ARG A 171 -37.60 20.04 1.07
CA ARG A 171 -37.43 21.14 2.02
C ARG A 171 -37.00 20.68 3.41
N LYS A 172 -37.09 19.37 3.75
CA LYS A 172 -36.86 18.84 5.11
C LYS A 172 -37.51 19.72 6.20
N ALA A 173 -38.74 20.18 5.97
CA ALA A 173 -39.41 21.17 6.80
C ALA A 173 -40.27 20.51 7.90
N TYR A 174 -40.34 21.15 9.06
CA TYR A 174 -41.02 20.62 10.26
C TYR A 174 -41.73 21.73 11.03
N ILE A 175 -42.89 21.41 11.59
CA ILE A 175 -43.50 22.18 12.68
C ILE A 175 -43.50 21.34 13.96
N GLY A 176 -43.45 21.97 15.12
CA GLY A 176 -43.44 21.24 16.39
C GLY A 176 -43.83 22.06 17.61
N ILE A 177 -44.10 21.36 18.71
CA ILE A 177 -44.47 21.95 20.00
C ILE A 177 -43.98 21.10 21.18
N GLN A 178 -43.68 21.76 22.30
CA GLN A 178 -43.30 21.16 23.58
C GLN A 178 -43.93 21.96 24.73
N SER A 179 -44.50 21.26 25.72
CA SER A 179 -44.86 21.85 27.00
C SER A 179 -43.63 21.92 27.90
N MET A 180 -43.35 23.08 28.51
CA MET A 180 -42.23 23.25 29.44
C MET A 180 -42.65 23.00 30.91
N GLY A 181 -43.71 22.20 31.15
CA GLY A 181 -44.21 21.86 32.49
C GLY A 181 -44.72 23.05 33.32
N THR A 182 -44.93 24.19 32.66
CA THR A 182 -45.21 25.51 33.23
C THR A 182 -46.15 26.28 32.27
N VAL A 183 -46.41 27.56 32.52
CA VAL A 183 -47.15 28.44 31.58
C VAL A 183 -46.37 28.77 30.29
N PHE A 184 -45.21 28.15 30.07
CA PHE A 184 -44.42 28.34 28.85
C PHE A 184 -44.58 27.15 27.90
N THR A 185 -44.91 27.44 26.64
CA THR A 185 -44.80 26.49 25.53
C THR A 185 -43.60 26.85 24.67
N ARG A 186 -42.92 25.83 24.15
CA ARG A 186 -41.86 25.96 23.16
C ARG A 186 -42.40 25.51 21.81
N ARG A 187 -42.34 26.38 20.81
CA ARG A 187 -42.80 26.13 19.43
C ARG A 187 -41.58 26.01 18.53
N PHE A 188 -41.65 25.12 17.55
CA PHE A 188 -40.56 24.80 16.63
C PHE A 188 -41.03 24.95 15.18
N GLU A 189 -40.20 25.59 14.37
CA GLU A 189 -40.42 25.76 12.92
C GLU A 189 -39.09 25.55 12.21
N ALA A 190 -39.01 24.63 11.25
CA ALA A 190 -37.84 24.48 10.37
C ALA A 190 -38.27 24.43 8.91
N ASP A 191 -37.50 25.10 8.06
CA ASP A 191 -37.77 25.17 6.63
C ASP A 191 -36.47 25.37 5.81
N ARG A 192 -36.53 25.12 4.50
CA ARG A 192 -35.40 25.24 3.56
C ARG A 192 -35.80 26.01 2.31
N ILE A 193 -34.90 26.88 1.87
CA ILE A 193 -35.01 27.70 0.67
C ILE A 193 -33.88 27.29 -0.28
N GLY A 194 -34.21 26.44 -1.25
CA GLY A 194 -33.29 26.05 -2.32
C GLY A 194 -33.28 27.05 -3.48
N SER A 195 -32.18 27.05 -4.22
CA SER A 195 -31.95 27.73 -5.50
C SER A 195 -31.90 29.26 -5.52
N GLN A 196 -32.57 29.98 -4.60
CA GLN A 196 -32.52 31.46 -4.52
C GLN A 196 -32.57 31.96 -3.06
N VAL A 197 -31.41 31.96 -2.39
CA VAL A 197 -31.26 32.61 -1.08
C VAL A 197 -31.23 34.14 -1.27
N PRO A 198 -32.03 34.93 -0.55
CA PRO A 198 -31.95 36.40 -0.62
C PRO A 198 -30.60 36.90 -0.12
N ILE A 199 -29.97 37.84 -0.85
CA ILE A 199 -28.59 38.32 -0.57
C ILE A 199 -28.38 38.78 0.88
N LYS A 200 -29.38 39.39 1.54
CA LYS A 200 -29.28 39.72 2.98
C LYS A 200 -29.03 38.49 3.86
N LEU A 201 -29.68 37.36 3.57
CA LEU A 201 -29.52 36.09 4.29
C LEU A 201 -28.29 35.30 3.83
N MET A 202 -27.48 35.86 2.93
CA MET A 202 -26.14 35.34 2.60
C MET A 202 -25.04 35.93 3.49
N HIS A 203 -25.37 36.81 4.45
CA HIS A 203 -24.36 37.45 5.31
C HIS A 203 -24.73 37.27 6.79
N LEU A 204 -23.73 37.12 7.66
CA LEU A 204 -23.93 36.96 9.10
C LEU A 204 -24.72 38.14 9.68
N GLU A 205 -24.50 39.34 9.13
CA GLU A 205 -25.25 40.55 9.49
C GLU A 205 -26.77 40.38 9.29
N GLY A 206 -27.21 39.94 8.10
CA GLY A 206 -28.63 39.78 7.80
C GLY A 206 -29.26 38.53 8.41
N LEU A 207 -28.45 37.50 8.73
CA LEU A 207 -28.88 36.36 9.54
C LEU A 207 -29.11 36.77 11.01
N TYR A 208 -28.30 37.70 11.54
CA TYR A 208 -28.50 38.32 12.85
C TYR A 208 -29.71 39.28 12.85
N GLU A 209 -29.88 40.13 11.82
CA GLU A 209 -31.12 40.92 11.64
C GLU A 209 -32.36 40.02 11.64
N LEU A 210 -32.31 38.88 10.92
CA LEU A 210 -33.39 37.89 10.89
C LEU A 210 -33.66 37.32 12.29
N PHE A 211 -32.63 36.99 13.06
CA PHE A 211 -32.78 36.51 14.44
C PHE A 211 -33.48 37.54 15.34
N VAL A 212 -32.94 38.77 15.36
CA VAL A 212 -33.46 39.86 16.20
C VAL A 212 -34.91 40.22 15.81
N SER A 213 -35.26 40.15 14.53
CA SER A 213 -36.63 40.39 14.04
C SER A 213 -37.69 39.43 14.62
N LYS A 214 -37.30 38.30 15.22
CA LYS A 214 -38.22 37.34 15.87
C LYS A 214 -38.66 37.76 17.28
N PHE A 215 -37.97 38.71 17.91
CA PHE A 215 -38.28 39.18 19.27
C PHE A 215 -38.29 40.71 19.44
N ALA A 216 -37.68 41.47 18.53
CA ALA A 216 -37.76 42.93 18.50
C ALA A 216 -39.04 43.40 17.77
N TYR A 217 -40.03 43.88 18.53
CA TYR A 217 -41.29 44.40 17.99
C TYR A 217 -41.10 45.72 17.21
N SER A 218 -41.83 45.88 16.12
CA SER A 218 -41.61 46.87 15.04
C SER A 218 -41.94 48.34 15.35
N THR A 219 -41.96 48.74 16.63
CA THR A 219 -42.21 50.12 17.07
C THR A 219 -41.02 50.79 17.74
N LEU A 220 -39.89 50.08 17.88
CA LEU A 220 -38.64 50.59 18.44
C LEU A 220 -37.51 50.49 17.41
N ASP A 221 -36.63 51.50 17.43
CA ASP A 221 -35.53 51.61 16.50
C ASP A 221 -34.43 50.57 16.82
N LEU A 222 -34.18 49.65 15.89
CA LEU A 222 -33.21 48.56 16.02
C LEU A 222 -31.78 49.07 16.29
N SER A 223 -31.47 50.32 15.91
CA SER A 223 -30.16 50.93 16.12
C SER A 223 -29.83 51.31 17.59
N VAL A 224 -30.78 51.14 18.52
CA VAL A 224 -30.71 51.72 19.88
C VAL A 224 -30.58 50.67 21.01
N HIS A 225 -30.74 49.37 20.72
CA HIS A 225 -30.75 48.32 21.75
C HIS A 225 -29.75 47.19 21.47
N ASN A 226 -28.71 47.09 22.30
CA ASN A 226 -27.76 45.97 22.30
C ASN A 226 -28.43 44.72 22.91
N PHE A 227 -28.74 43.72 22.08
CA PHE A 227 -29.20 42.42 22.55
C PHE A 227 -28.01 41.47 22.70
N LYS A 228 -27.81 40.90 23.90
CA LYS A 228 -26.72 39.94 24.17
C LYS A 228 -27.06 38.56 23.60
N VAL A 229 -26.84 38.42 22.29
CA VAL A 229 -27.05 37.16 21.56
C VAL A 229 -25.83 36.27 21.72
N ARG A 230 -26.05 35.00 22.05
CA ARG A 230 -25.05 33.94 22.02
C ARG A 230 -24.95 33.40 20.60
N PHE A 231 -23.73 33.30 20.07
CA PHE A 231 -23.42 32.88 18.71
C PHE A 231 -22.36 31.77 18.72
N ALA A 232 -22.60 30.68 18.00
CA ALA A 232 -21.60 29.66 17.71
C ALA A 232 -21.63 29.34 16.21
N MET A 233 -20.47 29.01 15.63
CA MET A 233 -20.33 28.80 14.20
C MET A 233 -19.37 27.64 13.89
N LYS A 234 -19.78 26.81 12.93
CA LYS A 234 -19.00 25.71 12.36
C LYS A 234 -18.95 25.92 10.84
N LEU A 235 -17.75 25.97 10.29
CA LEU A 235 -17.50 26.14 8.85
C LEU A 235 -16.76 24.93 8.31
N THR A 236 -17.35 24.26 7.32
CA THR A 236 -16.74 23.10 6.66
C THR A 236 -16.13 23.52 5.33
N PHE A 237 -14.82 23.34 5.17
CA PHE A 237 -14.06 23.56 3.96
C PHE A 237 -13.66 22.22 3.35
N ARG A 238 -13.59 22.13 2.02
CA ARG A 238 -13.18 20.91 1.31
C ARG A 238 -12.14 21.25 0.26
N THR A 239 -11.05 20.48 0.19
CA THR A 239 -10.08 20.63 -0.89
C THR A 239 -10.75 20.33 -2.23
N LEU A 240 -10.46 21.11 -3.28
CA LEU A 240 -10.98 20.84 -4.61
C LEU A 240 -10.56 19.44 -5.09
N PRO A 241 -11.41 18.73 -5.88
CA PRO A 241 -10.98 17.54 -6.60
C PRO A 241 -9.77 17.86 -7.48
N TYR A 242 -8.82 16.92 -7.56
CA TYR A 242 -7.62 17.07 -8.38
C TYR A 242 -7.93 16.80 -9.86
N ASP A 243 -8.72 17.68 -10.48
CA ASP A 243 -8.99 17.66 -11.92
C ASP A 243 -7.69 17.95 -12.68
N ASP A 244 -7.05 16.90 -13.20
CA ASP A 244 -5.79 16.94 -13.95
C ASP A 244 -5.83 17.93 -15.15
N ASP A 245 -7.00 18.10 -15.77
CA ASP A 245 -7.20 19.07 -16.85
C ASP A 245 -7.07 20.55 -16.42
N ASN A 246 -7.26 20.90 -15.14
CA ASN A 246 -7.11 22.28 -14.69
C ASN A 246 -5.64 22.72 -14.61
N MET A 247 -4.68 21.80 -14.47
CA MET A 247 -3.24 22.12 -14.49
C MET A 247 -2.81 22.66 -15.86
N LYS A 248 -3.39 22.09 -16.92
CA LYS A 248 -3.19 22.52 -18.33
C LYS A 248 -3.68 23.95 -18.54
N ALA A 249 -4.86 24.30 -18.00
CA ALA A 249 -5.41 25.65 -18.07
C ALA A 249 -4.59 26.68 -17.27
N ALA A 250 -4.11 26.32 -16.08
CA ALA A 250 -3.32 27.22 -15.23
C ALA A 250 -1.99 27.62 -15.88
N LYS A 251 -1.24 26.66 -16.45
CA LYS A 251 0.07 26.90 -17.10
C LYS A 251 0.00 27.88 -18.28
N ILE A 252 -1.11 27.89 -19.05
CA ILE A 252 -1.30 28.80 -20.20
C ILE A 252 -1.38 30.28 -19.78
N SER A 253 -1.79 30.58 -18.55
CA SER A 253 -2.03 31.96 -18.08
C SER A 253 -0.79 32.76 -17.65
N LYS A 254 0.41 32.17 -17.70
CA LYS A 254 1.65 32.76 -17.13
C LYS A 254 2.89 32.69 -18.04
N SER A 255 2.75 32.32 -19.31
CA SER A 255 3.87 32.04 -20.22
C SER A 255 4.15 33.12 -21.27
N GLU A 256 4.02 34.41 -20.91
CA GLU A 256 4.62 35.53 -21.64
C GLU A 256 5.74 36.19 -20.82
N GLU A 257 6.86 35.48 -20.59
CA GLU A 257 8.22 36.04 -20.72
C GLU A 257 9.34 34.98 -20.57
N ASN A 258 10.22 34.93 -21.57
CA ASN A 258 11.63 34.50 -21.54
C ASN A 258 12.00 33.03 -21.17
N VAL A 259 12.32 32.30 -22.24
CA VAL A 259 12.93 30.96 -22.33
C VAL A 259 14.24 30.78 -21.54
N THR A 260 14.26 29.76 -20.68
CA THR A 260 15.30 28.69 -20.67
C THR A 260 14.60 27.36 -20.35
N GLY A 261 14.97 26.27 -21.03
CA GLY A 261 14.18 25.04 -21.02
C GLY A 261 14.51 24.06 -19.90
N GLU A 262 13.55 23.88 -18.98
CA GLU A 262 13.33 22.60 -18.29
C GLU A 262 11.89 22.17 -18.59
N ILE A 263 11.70 20.92 -19.02
CA ILE A 263 10.36 20.39 -19.35
C ILE A 263 9.74 19.90 -18.05
N SER A 264 9.05 20.80 -17.34
CA SER A 264 8.21 20.42 -16.20
C SER A 264 6.88 19.83 -16.71
N ASP A 265 6.95 18.59 -17.18
CA ASP A 265 5.78 17.73 -17.38
C ASP A 265 5.03 17.53 -16.05
N GLY A 266 3.80 17.01 -16.13
CA GLY A 266 2.97 16.78 -14.95
C GLY A 266 3.44 15.55 -14.19
N MET A 267 4.31 15.73 -13.20
CA MET A 267 4.69 14.65 -12.27
C MET A 267 3.45 14.05 -11.61
N GLN A 268 3.34 12.73 -11.60
CA GLN A 268 2.23 12.03 -10.96
C GLN A 268 2.40 12.07 -9.44
N TRP A 269 1.37 11.62 -8.70
CA TRP A 269 1.39 11.68 -7.24
C TRP A 269 2.36 10.67 -6.61
N ASP A 270 2.79 9.66 -7.38
CA ASP A 270 3.60 8.53 -6.97
C ASP A 270 4.95 8.39 -7.70
N ASP A 271 5.38 9.40 -8.48
CA ASP A 271 6.70 9.45 -9.16
C ASP A 271 7.93 9.27 -8.24
N ASP A 272 7.77 9.45 -6.92
CA ASP A 272 8.83 9.23 -5.90
C ASP A 272 8.73 7.86 -5.21
N CYS A 273 7.75 7.04 -5.58
CA CYS A 273 7.55 5.68 -5.11
C CYS A 273 8.18 4.66 -6.08
N SER A 274 8.82 3.61 -5.52
CA SER A 274 9.53 2.57 -6.28
C SER A 274 8.64 1.70 -7.18
N TRP A 275 7.31 1.74 -7.03
CA TRP A 275 6.39 1.04 -7.93
C TRP A 275 6.11 1.80 -9.24
N SER A 276 6.40 3.11 -9.29
CA SER A 276 6.09 3.99 -10.45
C SER A 276 6.85 3.61 -11.73
N GLU A 277 7.99 2.92 -11.61
CA GLU A 277 8.71 2.30 -12.73
C GLU A 277 7.85 1.25 -13.49
N TRP A 278 6.82 0.72 -12.84
CA TRP A 278 6.05 -0.45 -13.29
C TRP A 278 4.57 -0.13 -13.54
N TYR A 279 3.93 0.64 -12.67
CA TYR A 279 2.57 1.15 -12.84
C TYR A 279 2.38 2.45 -12.02
N SER A 280 1.49 3.34 -12.45
CA SER A 280 1.01 4.44 -11.60
C SER A 280 -0.28 4.01 -10.90
N ALA A 281 -0.32 4.20 -9.59
CA ALA A 281 -1.48 3.90 -8.75
C ALA A 281 -2.51 5.04 -8.83
N GLU A 282 -3.79 4.74 -8.59
CA GLU A 282 -4.78 5.79 -8.30
C GLU A 282 -4.51 6.39 -6.91
N ASP A 283 -4.64 7.72 -6.78
CA ASP A 283 -4.34 8.42 -5.52
C ASP A 283 -5.45 8.20 -4.48
N PRO A 284 -5.22 7.38 -3.43
CA PRO A 284 -6.28 6.99 -2.49
C PRO A 284 -6.73 8.15 -1.60
N VAL A 285 -6.08 9.32 -1.66
CA VAL A 285 -6.45 10.52 -0.90
C VAL A 285 -6.80 11.65 -1.86
N LYS A 286 -8.02 11.65 -2.40
CA LYS A 286 -8.54 12.77 -3.21
C LYS A 286 -8.48 14.11 -2.47
N GLY A 287 -8.46 14.09 -1.14
CA GLY A 287 -8.09 15.24 -0.33
C GLY A 287 -8.65 15.17 1.09
N PHE A 288 -8.99 16.34 1.63
CA PHE A 288 -9.36 16.50 3.03
C PHE A 288 -10.59 17.40 3.18
N GLU A 289 -11.37 17.11 4.22
CA GLU A 289 -12.40 18.01 4.74
C GLU A 289 -11.90 18.61 6.06
N LEU A 290 -12.01 19.93 6.19
CA LEU A 290 -11.51 20.72 7.31
C LEU A 290 -12.68 21.48 7.94
N ILE A 291 -12.92 21.27 9.22
CA ILE A 291 -14.00 21.90 9.98
C ILE A 291 -13.39 22.88 10.98
N ALA A 292 -13.67 24.18 10.80
CA ALA A 292 -13.28 25.24 11.73
C ALA A 292 -14.47 25.60 12.63
N ILE A 293 -14.24 25.65 13.95
CA ILE A 293 -15.28 25.84 14.97
C ILE A 293 -14.96 27.05 15.86
N TRP A 294 -15.94 27.93 16.01
CA TRP A 294 -16.01 28.99 17.01
C TRP A 294 -17.10 28.61 18.03
N SER A 295 -16.76 28.64 19.32
CA SER A 295 -17.67 28.29 20.41
C SER A 295 -18.62 29.46 20.71
N GLU A 296 -19.38 29.35 21.81
CA GLU A 296 -20.38 30.35 22.23
C GLU A 296 -19.74 31.73 22.55
N LYS A 297 -19.69 32.61 21.55
CA LYS A 297 -19.35 34.03 21.70
C LYS A 297 -20.61 34.84 22.03
N MET A 298 -20.44 35.94 22.76
CA MET A 298 -21.48 36.96 22.96
C MET A 298 -21.30 38.07 21.91
N VAL A 299 -22.37 38.45 21.24
CA VAL A 299 -22.40 39.54 20.25
C VAL A 299 -23.58 40.47 20.51
N GLU A 300 -23.35 41.77 20.42
CA GLU A 300 -24.31 42.82 20.83
C GLU A 300 -24.93 43.61 19.67
N ASN A 301 -24.40 43.51 18.45
CA ASN A 301 -24.88 44.26 17.28
C ASN A 301 -24.55 43.57 15.93
N SER A 302 -25.05 44.15 14.83
CA SER A 302 -24.88 43.64 13.47
C SER A 302 -23.47 43.87 12.89
N MET A 303 -22.77 44.92 13.33
CA MET A 303 -21.42 45.24 12.87
C MET A 303 -20.39 44.20 13.35
N GLU A 304 -20.50 43.72 14.59
CA GLU A 304 -19.70 42.60 15.12
C GLU A 304 -19.88 41.32 14.27
N MET A 305 -21.06 41.09 13.67
CA MET A 305 -21.29 39.97 12.75
C MET A 305 -20.61 40.17 11.40
N ALA A 306 -20.60 41.41 10.87
CA ALA A 306 -19.85 41.74 9.66
C ALA A 306 -18.33 41.66 9.87
N GLU A 307 -17.82 42.02 11.05
CA GLU A 307 -16.41 41.80 11.43
C GLU A 307 -16.09 40.30 11.54
N LEU A 308 -16.95 39.50 12.19
CA LEU A 308 -16.80 38.05 12.27
C LEU A 308 -16.86 37.36 10.90
N GLU A 309 -17.66 37.85 9.95
CA GLU A 309 -17.69 37.32 8.58
C GLU A 309 -16.39 37.63 7.80
N ASN A 310 -15.70 38.71 8.13
CA ASN A 310 -14.40 39.05 7.52
C ASN A 310 -13.19 38.46 8.28
N ALA A 311 -13.40 37.87 9.46
CA ALA A 311 -12.35 37.23 10.26
C ALA A 311 -11.75 35.99 9.58
N SER A 312 -10.48 35.72 9.87
CA SER A 312 -9.76 34.58 9.29
C SER A 312 -10.22 33.25 9.91
N PRO A 313 -10.37 32.16 9.14
CA PRO A 313 -10.58 30.82 9.70
C PRO A 313 -9.50 30.37 10.70
N HIS A 314 -8.30 30.95 10.64
CA HIS A 314 -7.23 30.73 11.63
C HIS A 314 -7.60 31.21 13.04
N GLU A 315 -8.55 32.14 13.18
CA GLU A 315 -9.09 32.65 14.44
C GLU A 315 -10.18 31.75 15.06
N ALA A 316 -10.48 30.60 14.45
CA ALA A 316 -11.31 29.56 15.04
C ALA A 316 -10.65 28.97 16.29
N GLU A 317 -11.44 28.55 17.26
CA GLU A 317 -10.91 27.95 18.48
C GLU A 317 -10.38 26.55 18.20
N LYS A 318 -11.14 25.75 17.45
CA LYS A 318 -10.79 24.37 17.08
C LYS A 318 -10.84 24.17 15.57
N TRP A 319 -9.88 23.40 15.08
CA TRP A 319 -9.86 22.86 13.71
C TRP A 319 -9.89 21.32 13.80
N LEU A 320 -10.74 20.69 13.00
CA LEU A 320 -10.80 19.23 12.84
C LEU A 320 -10.60 18.86 11.38
N ILE A 321 -9.90 17.77 11.10
CA ILE A 321 -9.68 17.25 9.75
C ILE A 321 -10.23 15.81 9.63
N SER A 322 -10.93 15.51 8.53
CA SER A 322 -11.25 14.15 8.11
C SER A 322 -10.70 13.86 6.71
N LEU A 323 -10.46 12.58 6.46
CA LEU A 323 -9.89 12.07 5.22
C LEU A 323 -10.99 11.85 4.17
N ARG A 324 -10.76 12.24 2.91
CA ARG A 324 -11.62 11.79 1.79
C ARG A 324 -10.85 10.82 0.90
N LEU A 325 -11.35 9.59 0.90
CA LEU A 325 -10.90 8.49 0.06
C LEU A 325 -11.51 8.58 -1.35
N GLU A 326 -11.03 7.73 -2.25
CA GLU A 326 -11.66 7.45 -3.54
C GLU A 326 -12.57 6.21 -3.45
N GLY A 327 -13.83 6.37 -3.84
CA GLY A 327 -14.72 5.24 -4.05
C GLY A 327 -14.28 4.41 -5.25
N SER A 328 -14.08 3.11 -5.05
CA SER A 328 -13.47 2.19 -6.00
C SER A 328 -14.26 2.09 -7.31
N SER A 329 -13.87 2.90 -8.31
CA SER A 329 -14.55 2.97 -9.61
C SER A 329 -14.01 1.99 -10.66
N GLY A 330 -12.96 1.24 -10.31
CA GLY A 330 -12.43 0.10 -11.03
C GLY A 330 -11.65 -0.85 -10.11
N ASN A 331 -11.25 -2.00 -10.64
CA ASN A 331 -10.28 -2.87 -9.96
C ASN A 331 -8.89 -2.21 -10.07
N PRO A 332 -8.18 -1.90 -8.96
CA PRO A 332 -6.86 -1.32 -9.03
C PRO A 332 -5.87 -2.33 -9.65
N VAL A 333 -5.17 -1.91 -10.70
CA VAL A 333 -4.06 -2.67 -11.28
C VAL A 333 -2.82 -2.41 -10.43
N GLY A 334 -2.17 -3.47 -9.95
CA GLY A 334 -0.99 -3.41 -9.10
C GLY A 334 -0.26 -4.75 -9.05
N PHE A 335 0.70 -4.89 -8.13
CA PHE A 335 1.46 -6.13 -7.97
C PHE A 335 0.56 -7.32 -7.63
N SER A 336 -0.42 -7.16 -6.72
CA SER A 336 -1.33 -8.27 -6.39
C SER A 336 -2.04 -8.86 -7.62
N SER A 337 -2.56 -8.02 -8.52
CA SER A 337 -3.33 -8.48 -9.68
C SER A 337 -2.46 -9.23 -10.68
N GLU A 338 -1.27 -8.73 -11.01
CA GLU A 338 -0.37 -9.41 -11.95
C GLU A 338 0.30 -10.65 -11.35
N LEU A 339 0.56 -10.66 -10.03
CA LEU A 339 1.01 -11.88 -9.32
C LEU A 339 -0.10 -12.94 -9.29
N CYS A 340 -1.37 -12.57 -9.26
CA CYS A 340 -2.49 -13.51 -9.37
C CYS A 340 -2.52 -14.15 -10.76
N LEU A 341 -2.32 -13.35 -11.81
CA LEU A 341 -2.19 -13.84 -13.19
C LEU A 341 -0.94 -14.72 -13.39
N LEU A 342 0.16 -14.47 -12.66
CA LEU A 342 1.33 -15.37 -12.65
C LEU A 342 1.00 -16.73 -12.01
N VAL A 343 0.14 -16.77 -11.00
CA VAL A 343 -0.35 -18.01 -10.37
C VAL A 343 -1.31 -18.78 -11.30
N ASP A 344 -2.14 -18.07 -12.08
CA ASP A 344 -2.90 -18.67 -13.19
C ASP A 344 -1.96 -19.27 -14.26
N ALA A 345 -0.90 -18.55 -14.64
CA ALA A 345 0.09 -19.03 -15.61
C ALA A 345 0.88 -20.26 -15.08
N LEU A 346 1.24 -20.30 -13.80
CA LEU A 346 1.80 -21.49 -13.14
C LEU A 346 0.81 -22.66 -13.21
N GLN A 347 -0.48 -22.45 -12.92
CA GLN A 347 -1.49 -23.50 -13.01
C GLN A 347 -1.62 -24.07 -14.43
N MET A 348 -1.53 -23.23 -15.47
CA MET A 348 -1.51 -23.67 -16.87
C MET A 348 -0.21 -24.37 -17.29
N SER A 349 0.93 -24.05 -16.66
CA SER A 349 2.26 -24.55 -17.06
C SER A 349 2.41 -26.09 -16.98
N PHE A 350 1.57 -26.76 -16.18
CA PHE A 350 1.55 -28.23 -16.06
C PHE A 350 0.93 -28.94 -17.28
N GLU A 351 0.31 -28.22 -18.23
CA GLU A 351 -0.33 -28.82 -19.41
C GLU A 351 0.66 -29.20 -20.54
N ALA A 352 1.89 -28.66 -20.51
CA ALA A 352 2.88 -28.78 -21.59
C ALA A 352 4.25 -29.29 -21.10
N GLN A 353 5.07 -29.78 -22.03
CA GLN A 353 6.42 -30.27 -21.71
C GLN A 353 7.51 -29.22 -22.01
N PHE A 354 7.29 -28.36 -23.02
CA PHE A 354 8.25 -27.36 -23.48
C PHE A 354 7.60 -25.97 -23.56
N MET A 355 8.39 -24.89 -23.53
CA MET A 355 7.84 -23.53 -23.61
C MET A 355 7.27 -23.22 -25.00
N GLU A 356 7.87 -23.82 -26.03
CA GLU A 356 7.48 -23.73 -27.44
C GLU A 356 6.05 -24.24 -27.68
N ASP A 357 5.57 -25.20 -26.88
CA ASP A 357 4.23 -25.77 -27.00
C ASP A 357 3.15 -24.67 -26.88
N PHE A 358 3.33 -23.73 -25.95
CA PHE A 358 2.41 -22.60 -25.72
C PHE A 358 2.45 -21.53 -26.84
N VAL A 359 3.56 -21.45 -27.58
CA VAL A 359 3.75 -20.55 -28.73
C VAL A 359 3.25 -21.18 -30.04
N SER A 360 3.18 -22.51 -30.09
CA SER A 360 2.73 -23.27 -31.25
C SER A 360 1.26 -22.98 -31.62
N VAL A 361 0.99 -22.82 -32.92
CA VAL A 361 -0.38 -22.58 -33.44
C VAL A 361 -1.15 -23.90 -33.60
N GLU A 362 -0.46 -25.04 -33.57
CA GLU A 362 -1.04 -26.36 -33.91
C GLU A 362 -1.64 -27.12 -32.72
N ASN A 363 -1.36 -26.70 -31.48
CA ASN A 363 -1.94 -27.26 -30.25
C ASN A 363 -2.98 -26.31 -29.59
N PRO A 364 -4.24 -26.28 -30.03
CA PRO A 364 -5.32 -25.58 -29.33
C PRO A 364 -5.74 -26.35 -28.07
N GLY A 365 -5.01 -26.15 -26.98
CA GLY A 365 -5.28 -26.70 -25.64
C GLY A 365 -6.62 -26.24 -25.06
N SER A 366 -7.69 -26.97 -25.39
CA SER A 366 -9.09 -26.74 -24.99
C SER A 366 -9.75 -25.46 -25.53
N ASP A 367 -11.04 -25.57 -25.88
CA ASP A 367 -11.83 -24.51 -26.53
C ASP A 367 -12.24 -23.33 -25.62
N ASN A 368 -11.73 -23.27 -24.38
CA ASN A 368 -12.13 -22.31 -23.34
C ASN A 368 -11.45 -20.93 -23.47
N ILE A 369 -10.30 -20.82 -24.14
CA ILE A 369 -9.56 -19.55 -24.28
C ILE A 369 -10.20 -18.68 -25.38
N LYS A 370 -11.38 -18.09 -25.09
CA LYS A 370 -12.20 -17.34 -26.05
C LYS A 370 -12.61 -15.92 -25.63
N SER A 371 -11.83 -15.29 -24.75
CA SER A 371 -11.79 -13.83 -24.62
C SER A 371 -10.53 -13.39 -23.88
N ALA A 372 -9.84 -12.38 -24.42
CA ALA A 372 -8.57 -11.80 -23.93
C ALA A 372 -7.38 -12.78 -23.82
N MET A 373 -6.35 -12.53 -24.64
CA MET A 373 -4.91 -12.76 -24.38
C MET A 373 -4.17 -12.47 -25.70
N VAL A 374 -3.60 -11.27 -25.80
CA VAL A 374 -2.85 -10.81 -26.98
C VAL A 374 -1.36 -10.91 -26.64
N ILE A 375 -0.61 -11.69 -27.41
CA ILE A 375 0.86 -11.65 -27.36
C ILE A 375 1.28 -10.24 -27.81
N PRO A 376 2.03 -9.47 -26.99
CA PRO A 376 2.41 -8.11 -27.34
C PRO A 376 3.19 -8.05 -28.67
N SER A 377 3.03 -6.95 -29.42
CA SER A 377 3.71 -6.78 -30.71
C SER A 377 5.24 -6.86 -30.54
N PRO A 378 6.00 -7.32 -31.56
CA PRO A 378 7.47 -7.39 -31.50
C PRO A 378 8.11 -6.09 -30.98
N THR A 379 7.64 -4.92 -31.43
CA THR A 379 8.11 -3.60 -30.98
C THR A 379 8.05 -3.36 -29.45
N VAL A 380 7.16 -4.04 -28.72
CA VAL A 380 7.06 -3.97 -27.25
C VAL A 380 8.05 -4.94 -26.60
N ARG A 381 8.08 -6.19 -27.09
CA ARG A 381 9.03 -7.22 -26.66
C ARG A 381 10.49 -6.78 -26.87
N ASP A 382 10.78 -6.17 -28.01
CA ASP A 382 12.09 -5.67 -28.41
C ASP A 382 12.51 -4.39 -27.65
N ARG A 383 11.58 -3.79 -26.86
CA ARG A 383 11.91 -2.77 -25.84
C ARG A 383 12.24 -3.42 -24.51
N VAL A 384 11.39 -4.33 -24.03
CA VAL A 384 11.62 -5.08 -22.79
C VAL A 384 12.98 -5.79 -22.80
N LEU A 385 13.34 -6.43 -23.92
CA LEU A 385 14.67 -7.05 -24.07
C LEU A 385 15.80 -6.01 -23.97
N LYS A 386 15.64 -4.80 -24.52
CA LYS A 386 16.64 -3.73 -24.39
C LYS A 386 16.71 -3.12 -22.99
N GLU A 387 15.61 -3.11 -22.25
CA GLU A 387 15.52 -2.65 -20.86
C GLU A 387 16.14 -3.66 -19.88
N LEU A 388 16.03 -4.97 -20.20
CA LEU A 388 16.74 -6.04 -19.50
C LEU A 388 18.25 -6.02 -19.79
N PHE A 389 18.65 -5.82 -21.05
CA PHE A 389 20.03 -5.87 -21.52
C PHE A 389 20.66 -4.48 -21.76
N ILE A 390 20.49 -3.53 -20.83
CA ILE A 390 21.14 -2.21 -20.89
C ILE A 390 22.64 -2.34 -20.55
N ASP A 391 23.49 -1.98 -21.51
CA ASP A 391 24.95 -1.87 -21.33
C ASP A 391 25.34 -0.92 -20.19
N GLY A 392 26.34 -1.32 -19.40
CA GLY A 392 26.98 -0.47 -18.39
C GLY A 392 26.30 -0.42 -17.03
N VAL A 393 25.14 -1.06 -16.82
CA VAL A 393 24.54 -1.24 -15.49
C VAL A 393 25.33 -2.30 -14.70
N GLN A 394 26.46 -1.88 -14.12
CA GLN A 394 27.22 -2.70 -13.18
C GLN A 394 26.33 -3.07 -11.98
N PHE A 395 26.35 -4.35 -11.60
CA PHE A 395 25.72 -4.81 -10.37
C PHE A 395 26.53 -4.28 -9.18
N SER A 396 26.13 -3.13 -8.64
CA SER A 396 26.66 -2.67 -7.36
C SER A 396 26.29 -3.66 -6.26
N ASP A 397 27.23 -4.02 -5.39
CA ASP A 397 26.99 -4.93 -4.28
C ASP A 397 25.99 -4.34 -3.27
N PHE A 398 24.69 -4.53 -3.52
CA PHE A 398 23.58 -4.25 -2.59
C PHE A 398 23.61 -5.16 -1.34
N ALA A 399 24.73 -5.84 -1.07
CA ALA A 399 24.94 -6.72 0.06
C ALA A 399 24.72 -6.02 1.42
N ASP A 400 25.03 -4.72 1.51
CA ASP A 400 24.96 -3.88 2.73
C ASP A 400 23.76 -2.90 2.77
N SER A 401 23.00 -2.72 1.69
CA SER A 401 21.89 -1.75 1.64
C SER A 401 20.60 -2.29 2.28
N GLY A 402 20.62 -2.56 3.58
CA GLY A 402 19.43 -2.65 4.43
C GLY A 402 18.46 -3.82 4.20
N HIS A 403 18.71 -4.72 3.25
CA HIS A 403 17.78 -5.82 2.92
C HIS A 403 17.31 -6.60 4.17
N ASN A 404 15.98 -6.69 4.32
CA ASN A 404 15.34 -7.47 5.37
C ASN A 404 15.87 -8.91 5.36
N LYS A 405 16.43 -9.36 6.50
CA LYS A 405 17.00 -10.72 6.64
C LYS A 405 15.97 -11.83 6.38
N THR A 406 14.68 -11.52 6.48
CA THR A 406 13.54 -12.37 6.13
C THR A 406 13.32 -12.51 4.61
N SER A 407 13.65 -11.50 3.79
CA SER A 407 13.55 -11.60 2.31
C SER A 407 14.48 -12.68 1.76
N ARG A 408 15.69 -12.82 2.33
CA ARG A 408 16.65 -13.90 2.02
C ARG A 408 16.17 -15.31 2.45
N ALA A 409 15.03 -15.45 3.14
CA ALA A 409 14.40 -16.75 3.38
C ALA A 409 13.48 -17.21 2.22
N ILE A 410 13.26 -16.37 1.21
CA ILE A 410 12.54 -16.71 -0.02
C ILE A 410 13.56 -16.96 -1.13
N LYS A 411 13.56 -18.18 -1.66
CA LYS A 411 14.49 -18.69 -2.69
C LYS A 411 14.19 -18.15 -4.10
N GLY A 412 14.06 -16.83 -4.21
CA GLY A 412 13.97 -16.08 -5.47
C GLY A 412 15.28 -15.39 -5.82
N ALA A 413 15.36 -14.75 -6.99
CA ALA A 413 16.50 -13.90 -7.34
C ALA A 413 16.47 -12.54 -6.58
N PRO A 414 17.62 -11.87 -6.36
CA PRO A 414 17.65 -10.52 -5.78
C PRO A 414 17.06 -9.47 -6.73
N LEU A 415 16.28 -8.50 -6.22
CA LEU A 415 15.55 -7.50 -7.01
C LEU A 415 16.32 -6.87 -8.19
N GLY A 416 17.59 -6.49 -7.97
CA GLY A 416 18.41 -5.85 -9.00
C GLY A 416 18.98 -6.78 -10.08
N SER A 417 18.88 -8.11 -9.91
CA SER A 417 19.47 -9.13 -10.80
C SER A 417 18.70 -9.30 -12.11
N LEU A 418 19.38 -9.81 -13.15
CA LEU A 418 18.80 -10.04 -14.48
C LEU A 418 17.50 -10.87 -14.44
N PHE A 419 17.46 -11.96 -13.65
CA PHE A 419 16.26 -12.80 -13.57
C PHE A 419 15.13 -12.15 -12.76
N ALA A 420 15.42 -11.36 -11.73
CA ALA A 420 14.38 -10.62 -11.01
C ALA A 420 13.74 -9.55 -11.90
N GLN A 421 14.53 -8.84 -12.69
CA GLN A 421 14.04 -7.88 -13.68
C GLN A 421 13.22 -8.59 -14.77
N PHE A 422 13.68 -9.75 -15.29
CA PHE A 422 12.88 -10.57 -16.21
C PHE A 422 11.52 -10.96 -15.62
N CYS A 423 11.50 -11.43 -14.37
CA CYS A 423 10.26 -11.80 -13.66
C CYS A 423 9.33 -10.60 -13.48
N LEU A 424 9.86 -9.41 -13.17
CA LEU A 424 9.10 -8.18 -13.07
C LEU A 424 8.52 -7.77 -14.44
N HIS A 425 9.34 -7.55 -15.46
CA HIS A 425 8.84 -7.20 -16.80
C HIS A 425 7.83 -8.24 -17.36
N SER A 426 7.96 -9.52 -16.98
CA SER A 426 6.99 -10.57 -17.36
C SER A 426 5.58 -10.36 -16.81
N LEU A 427 5.42 -9.68 -15.67
CA LEU A 427 4.10 -9.35 -15.09
C LEU A 427 3.30 -8.48 -16.08
N TRP A 428 3.83 -7.31 -16.42
CA TRP A 428 3.14 -6.36 -17.30
C TRP A 428 3.26 -6.72 -18.80
N PHE A 429 4.07 -7.72 -19.18
CA PHE A 429 4.18 -8.17 -20.57
C PHE A 429 2.97 -9.01 -21.00
N GLY A 430 1.91 -8.33 -21.43
CA GLY A 430 0.70 -8.98 -21.97
C GLY A 430 -0.18 -9.63 -20.92
N ASN A 431 -0.33 -8.97 -19.75
CA ASN A 431 -1.16 -9.43 -18.63
C ASN A 431 -0.69 -10.79 -18.09
N CYS A 432 0.62 -10.92 -17.84
CA CYS A 432 1.29 -12.07 -17.23
C CYS A 432 0.95 -13.47 -17.82
N ASN A 433 0.44 -13.55 -19.05
CA ASN A 433 -0.13 -14.80 -19.55
C ASN A 433 0.94 -15.79 -20.03
N ILE A 434 0.69 -17.10 -19.86
CA ILE A 434 1.66 -18.16 -20.16
C ILE A 434 2.22 -18.13 -21.61
N ARG A 435 1.44 -17.68 -22.60
CA ARG A 435 1.94 -17.53 -23.99
C ARG A 435 2.86 -16.32 -24.15
N ALA A 436 2.57 -15.22 -23.47
CA ALA A 436 3.42 -14.03 -23.48
C ALA A 436 4.72 -14.31 -22.70
N ILE A 437 4.64 -14.97 -21.55
CA ILE A 437 5.81 -15.47 -20.80
C ILE A 437 6.65 -16.41 -21.67
N ALA A 438 6.04 -17.35 -22.41
CA ALA A 438 6.76 -18.26 -23.29
C ALA A 438 7.51 -17.52 -24.43
N VAL A 439 6.86 -16.58 -25.11
CA VAL A 439 7.51 -15.76 -26.14
C VAL A 439 8.64 -14.90 -25.56
N LEU A 440 8.47 -14.36 -24.34
CA LEU A 440 9.50 -13.54 -23.71
C LEU A 440 10.69 -14.37 -23.21
N TRP A 441 10.45 -15.56 -22.65
CA TRP A 441 11.50 -16.50 -22.21
C TRP A 441 12.34 -17.00 -23.38
N ILE A 442 11.71 -17.40 -24.50
CA ILE A 442 12.44 -17.91 -25.67
C ILE A 442 13.38 -16.83 -26.24
N GLU A 443 12.93 -15.58 -26.37
CA GLU A 443 13.85 -14.51 -26.81
C GLU A 443 14.88 -14.13 -25.74
N PHE A 444 14.52 -14.16 -24.45
CA PHE A 444 15.47 -13.93 -23.35
C PHE A 444 16.62 -14.94 -23.36
N VAL A 445 16.32 -16.24 -23.49
CA VAL A 445 17.35 -17.29 -23.57
C VAL A 445 18.19 -17.16 -24.84
N ARG A 446 17.59 -16.73 -25.97
CA ARG A 446 18.33 -16.41 -27.20
C ARG A 446 19.29 -15.23 -27.02
N GLU A 447 18.91 -14.19 -26.28
CA GLU A 447 19.79 -13.04 -26.00
C GLU A 447 20.91 -13.41 -25.01
N VAL A 448 20.61 -14.25 -23.99
CA VAL A 448 21.63 -14.84 -23.10
C VAL A 448 22.63 -15.72 -23.87
N ARG A 449 22.15 -16.51 -24.84
CA ARG A 449 23.01 -17.28 -25.76
C ARG A 449 23.87 -16.36 -26.64
N TRP A 450 23.31 -15.28 -27.18
CA TRP A 450 24.09 -14.31 -27.96
C TRP A 450 25.22 -13.67 -27.14
N CYS A 451 24.95 -13.30 -25.89
CA CYS A 451 25.99 -12.80 -24.97
C CYS A 451 27.10 -13.84 -24.72
N TRP A 452 26.76 -15.11 -24.57
CA TRP A 452 27.74 -16.20 -24.46
C TRP A 452 28.57 -16.36 -25.72
N GLU A 453 27.95 -16.34 -26.90
CA GLU A 453 28.61 -16.57 -28.20
C GLU A 453 29.58 -15.43 -28.54
N GLU A 454 29.12 -14.17 -28.49
CA GLU A 454 29.90 -12.94 -28.74
C GLU A 454 30.76 -12.49 -27.55
N SER A 455 30.82 -13.25 -26.46
CA SER A 455 31.57 -12.92 -25.23
C SER A 455 31.21 -11.56 -24.61
N GLN A 456 29.94 -11.15 -24.66
CA GLN A 456 29.43 -9.99 -23.95
C GLN A 456 29.09 -10.35 -22.49
N LEU A 457 29.46 -9.49 -21.53
CA LEU A 457 29.14 -9.70 -20.12
C LEU A 457 27.62 -9.66 -19.89
N LEU A 458 27.10 -10.59 -19.08
CA LEU A 458 25.68 -10.57 -18.71
C LEU A 458 25.38 -9.36 -17.81
N PRO A 459 24.46 -8.46 -18.20
CA PRO A 459 24.15 -7.27 -17.41
C PRO A 459 23.48 -7.66 -16.09
N ARG A 460 23.66 -6.83 -15.05
CA ARG A 460 23.09 -7.04 -13.71
C ARG A 460 23.43 -8.40 -13.04
N MET A 461 24.54 -9.04 -13.43
CA MET A 461 25.04 -10.28 -12.81
C MET A 461 26.47 -10.09 -12.27
N PRO A 462 26.79 -10.55 -11.04
CA PRO A 462 28.15 -10.46 -10.50
C PRO A 462 29.06 -11.55 -11.10
N THR A 463 30.20 -11.13 -11.65
CA THR A 463 31.24 -12.02 -12.20
C THR A 463 32.28 -12.47 -11.17
N ASN A 464 32.31 -11.83 -9.99
CA ASN A 464 33.29 -12.10 -8.95
C ASN A 464 32.63 -12.76 -7.72
N GLY A 465 33.33 -13.71 -7.10
CA GLY A 465 32.92 -14.36 -5.85
C GLY A 465 32.25 -15.73 -6.01
N SER A 466 31.67 -16.23 -4.91
CA SER A 466 30.95 -17.51 -4.85
C SER A 466 29.49 -17.37 -5.27
N ILE A 467 28.91 -18.46 -5.79
CA ILE A 467 27.49 -18.50 -6.17
C ILE A 467 26.59 -18.47 -4.92
N ASP A 468 25.58 -17.61 -4.90
CA ASP A 468 24.65 -17.49 -3.78
C ASP A 468 23.54 -18.56 -3.84
N LEU A 469 23.78 -19.66 -3.13
CA LEU A 469 22.85 -20.79 -2.98
C LEU A 469 21.54 -20.44 -2.25
N SER A 470 21.36 -19.22 -1.72
CA SER A 470 20.06 -18.75 -1.20
C SER A 470 19.12 -18.20 -2.29
N THR A 471 19.61 -18.06 -3.52
CA THR A 471 18.82 -17.58 -4.68
C THR A 471 18.20 -18.74 -5.48
N CYS A 472 17.25 -18.44 -6.38
CA CYS A 472 16.68 -19.46 -7.27
C CYS A 472 17.73 -20.05 -8.23
N LEU A 473 17.51 -21.29 -8.69
CA LEU A 473 18.48 -22.02 -9.51
C LEU A 473 18.79 -21.29 -10.84
N ILE A 474 17.80 -20.67 -11.49
CA ILE A 474 18.03 -19.86 -12.69
C ILE A 474 19.01 -18.70 -12.42
N ASN A 475 18.90 -18.01 -11.28
CA ASN A 475 19.84 -16.95 -10.90
C ASN A 475 21.24 -17.51 -10.63
N GLN A 476 21.35 -18.63 -9.91
CA GLN A 476 22.62 -19.32 -9.68
C GLN A 476 23.29 -19.76 -11.01
N LYS A 477 22.50 -20.24 -11.98
CA LYS A 477 22.94 -20.65 -13.31
C LYS A 477 23.40 -19.46 -14.15
N LEU A 478 22.63 -18.36 -14.19
CA LEU A 478 23.05 -17.12 -14.86
C LEU A 478 24.32 -16.54 -14.23
N GLN A 479 24.51 -16.66 -12.91
CA GLN A 479 25.75 -16.26 -12.24
C GLN A 479 26.92 -17.15 -12.68
N MET A 480 26.76 -18.48 -12.73
CA MET A 480 27.76 -19.39 -13.29
C MET A 480 28.13 -19.00 -14.73
N LEU A 481 27.15 -18.69 -15.58
CA LEU A 481 27.39 -18.29 -16.97
C LEU A 481 28.15 -16.95 -17.07
N ALA A 482 27.81 -15.94 -16.26
CA ALA A 482 28.54 -14.68 -16.22
C ALA A 482 30.03 -14.88 -15.86
N ILE A 483 30.30 -15.76 -14.89
CA ILE A 483 31.67 -16.13 -14.47
C ILE A 483 32.37 -16.93 -15.59
N CYS A 484 31.66 -17.80 -16.31
CA CYS A 484 32.21 -18.51 -17.46
C CYS A 484 32.54 -17.57 -18.63
N ILE A 485 31.74 -16.53 -18.87
CA ILE A 485 32.01 -15.50 -19.89
C ILE A 485 33.28 -14.71 -19.51
N GLU A 486 33.38 -14.22 -18.27
CA GLU A 486 34.56 -13.47 -17.83
C GLU A 486 35.85 -14.31 -17.97
N ARG A 487 35.80 -15.60 -17.61
CA ARG A 487 36.93 -16.54 -17.80
C ARG A 487 37.21 -16.84 -19.28
N LYS A 488 36.19 -16.87 -20.14
CA LYS A 488 36.35 -17.01 -21.61
C LYS A 488 37.03 -15.78 -22.22
N ILE A 489 36.72 -14.58 -21.74
CA ILE A 489 37.40 -13.33 -22.14
C ILE A 489 38.87 -13.37 -21.71
N GLN A 490 39.15 -13.62 -20.41
CA GLN A 490 40.51 -13.70 -19.87
C GLN A 490 41.40 -14.70 -20.63
N LEU A 491 40.89 -15.90 -20.93
CA LEU A 491 41.62 -16.92 -21.70
C LEU A 491 41.88 -16.52 -23.16
N ASN A 492 41.03 -15.69 -23.76
CA ASN A 492 41.27 -15.14 -25.09
C ASN A 492 42.33 -14.02 -25.05
N GLU A 493 42.26 -13.12 -24.05
CA GLU A 493 43.26 -12.06 -23.83
C GLU A 493 44.66 -12.65 -23.60
N GLU A 494 44.79 -13.66 -22.74
CA GLU A 494 46.06 -14.38 -22.51
C GLU A 494 46.59 -15.05 -23.79
N TYR A 495 45.71 -15.51 -24.68
CA TYR A 495 46.08 -16.14 -25.95
C TYR A 495 46.56 -15.11 -27.00
N GLU A 496 45.90 -13.96 -27.10
CA GLU A 496 46.32 -12.88 -28.01
C GLU A 496 47.64 -12.24 -27.56
N ASP A 497 47.85 -12.00 -26.26
CA ASP A 497 49.14 -11.54 -25.71
C ASP A 497 50.29 -12.53 -26.01
N CYS A 498 50.01 -13.84 -25.98
CA CYS A 498 50.98 -14.87 -26.37
C CYS A 498 51.34 -14.84 -27.86
N ILE A 499 50.41 -14.48 -28.74
CA ILE A 499 50.65 -14.36 -30.20
C ILE A 499 51.40 -13.07 -30.53
N GLY A 500 50.99 -11.94 -29.95
CA GLY A 500 51.63 -10.63 -30.20
C GLY A 500 53.12 -10.56 -29.81
N SER A 501 53.58 -11.49 -28.96
CA SER A 501 54.99 -11.67 -28.59
C SER A 501 55.84 -12.40 -29.65
N LEU A 502 55.22 -13.15 -30.56
CA LEU A 502 55.92 -13.99 -31.55
C LEU A 502 56.25 -13.26 -32.85
N ASP A 503 55.41 -12.30 -33.26
CA ASP A 503 55.50 -11.62 -34.56
C ASP A 503 56.65 -10.58 -34.68
N GLN A 504 57.45 -10.36 -33.63
CA GLN A 504 58.60 -9.44 -33.67
C GLN A 504 59.91 -10.07 -34.19
N ILE A 505 59.90 -11.33 -34.65
CA ILE A 505 61.13 -12.07 -35.00
C ILE A 505 61.42 -12.11 -36.52
N ASP A 506 60.44 -11.97 -37.41
CA ASP A 506 60.65 -12.15 -38.87
C ASP A 506 60.22 -10.93 -39.71
N SER A 507 60.99 -9.83 -39.61
CA SER A 507 60.91 -8.71 -40.57
C SER A 507 62.23 -7.92 -40.69
N MET A 508 63.22 -8.48 -41.39
CA MET A 508 64.41 -7.77 -41.87
C MET A 508 64.79 -8.24 -43.29
N SER A 509 65.26 -7.33 -44.14
CA SER A 509 65.65 -7.52 -45.56
C SER A 509 64.45 -7.67 -46.54
N GLU A 510 64.31 -6.92 -47.66
CA GLU A 510 65.10 -5.80 -48.23
C GLU A 510 64.20 -4.72 -48.91
N ASP A 511 64.58 -3.45 -48.72
CA ASP A 511 64.60 -2.25 -49.60
C ASP A 511 63.46 -1.76 -50.56
N GLU A 512 63.30 -0.43 -50.48
CA GLU A 512 62.89 0.60 -51.49
C GLU A 512 61.66 0.43 -52.42
N SER A 513 60.63 1.27 -52.20
CA SER A 513 60.27 2.46 -53.04
C SER A 513 58.83 2.94 -52.74
N VAL A 514 58.35 4.18 -52.91
CA VAL A 514 58.80 5.59 -52.90
C VAL A 514 57.61 6.40 -53.47
N ILE A 515 57.08 7.44 -52.76
CA ILE A 515 55.86 8.24 -53.08
C ILE A 515 54.55 7.41 -52.94
N GLY A 516 53.39 7.86 -52.42
CA GLY A 516 52.87 9.14 -51.88
C GLY A 516 51.33 9.20 -52.12
N ASP A 517 50.49 10.03 -51.48
CA ASP A 517 50.67 11.03 -50.41
C ASP A 517 49.26 11.47 -49.86
N ASP A 518 49.23 12.35 -48.84
CA ASP A 518 48.11 13.23 -48.40
C ASP A 518 46.80 12.64 -47.74
N SER A 519 46.71 12.80 -46.40
CA SER A 519 45.57 13.24 -45.52
C SER A 519 44.14 12.60 -45.64
N VAL A 520 43.20 12.73 -44.67
CA VAL A 520 42.94 13.72 -43.59
C VAL A 520 42.50 13.06 -42.26
N SER A 521 42.90 13.66 -41.14
CA SER A 521 42.47 13.32 -39.77
C SER A 521 41.36 14.24 -39.23
N ILE A 522 40.53 13.72 -38.31
CA ILE A 522 39.80 14.54 -37.32
C ILE A 522 40.00 13.91 -35.93
N HIS A 523 40.26 14.74 -34.92
CA HIS A 523 40.48 14.34 -33.52
C HIS A 523 39.27 14.67 -32.65
N THR A 524 39.05 13.88 -31.59
CA THR A 524 38.80 14.31 -30.18
C THR A 524 38.65 13.03 -29.34
N SER A 525 39.66 12.62 -28.55
CA SER A 525 40.03 13.11 -27.20
C SER A 525 39.29 12.36 -26.08
N SER A 526 39.97 11.38 -25.48
CA SER A 526 39.62 10.80 -24.18
C SER A 526 40.54 11.42 -23.13
N ASP A 527 39.96 12.01 -22.09
CA ASP A 527 40.69 12.43 -20.88
C ASP A 527 40.62 11.32 -19.83
N GLY A 528 41.68 11.15 -19.04
CA GLY A 528 42.02 9.85 -18.47
C GLY A 528 41.66 9.66 -17.00
N PHE A 529 41.16 8.46 -16.66
CA PHE A 529 41.29 7.92 -15.30
C PHE A 529 41.44 6.39 -15.32
N SER A 530 42.68 5.89 -15.47
CA SER A 530 43.00 4.45 -15.40
C SER A 530 43.85 4.15 -14.17
N GLY A 531 43.23 3.57 -13.15
CA GLY A 531 43.87 3.15 -11.90
C GLY A 531 44.61 1.82 -12.02
N LYS A 532 45.55 1.68 -12.97
CA LYS A 532 46.39 0.47 -13.04
C LYS A 532 47.31 0.36 -11.83
N VAL A 533 47.19 -0.75 -11.09
CA VAL A 533 48.13 -1.10 -10.02
C VAL A 533 49.36 -1.76 -10.63
N ASP A 534 50.43 -0.97 -10.81
CA ASP A 534 51.73 -1.42 -11.29
C ASP A 534 52.30 -2.57 -10.43
N ARG A 535 52.24 -3.81 -10.93
CA ARG A 535 53.12 -4.89 -10.47
C ARG A 535 54.42 -4.84 -11.26
N LYS A 536 55.32 -3.95 -10.85
CA LYS A 536 56.68 -3.88 -11.40
C LYS A 536 57.43 -5.19 -11.15
N VAL A 537 58.00 -5.74 -12.22
CA VAL A 537 59.12 -6.67 -12.13
C VAL A 537 60.38 -5.81 -11.92
N GLU A 538 60.95 -5.82 -10.72
CA GLU A 538 62.25 -5.21 -10.48
C GLU A 538 63.37 -6.20 -10.80
N ASP A 539 64.01 -5.98 -11.94
CA ASP A 539 65.21 -6.68 -12.37
C ASP A 539 66.40 -6.26 -11.49
N VAL A 540 67.03 -7.20 -10.78
CA VAL A 540 68.17 -6.91 -9.88
C VAL A 540 69.33 -7.87 -10.17
N HIS A 541 70.51 -7.29 -10.39
CA HIS A 541 71.68 -7.99 -10.94
C HIS A 541 72.18 -9.20 -10.14
N LEU A 542 72.39 -10.29 -10.88
CA LEU A 542 73.57 -11.17 -10.88
C LEU A 542 74.54 -11.05 -9.68
N SER A 543 74.59 -12.10 -8.85
CA SER A 543 75.82 -12.47 -8.15
C SER A 543 75.98 -14.00 -8.12
N ASN A 544 77.10 -14.50 -8.64
CA ASN A 544 77.42 -15.93 -8.62
C ASN A 544 77.76 -16.37 -7.19
N ASP A 545 77.13 -17.44 -6.70
CA ASP A 545 77.90 -18.44 -5.93
C ASP A 545 77.29 -19.86 -5.98
N LYS A 546 78.11 -20.81 -6.46
CA LYS A 546 78.04 -22.28 -6.35
C LYS A 546 76.79 -23.05 -6.84
N GLU A 547 77.07 -24.00 -7.74
CA GLU A 547 76.19 -25.13 -8.05
C GLU A 547 76.01 -26.06 -6.84
N THR A 548 74.76 -26.31 -6.44
CA THR A 548 74.29 -27.64 -6.04
C THR A 548 73.04 -27.96 -6.85
N SER A 549 72.76 -29.24 -7.10
CA SER A 549 71.74 -29.68 -8.07
C SER A 549 70.30 -29.52 -7.56
N ASP A 550 69.84 -28.28 -7.47
CA ASP A 550 68.44 -27.98 -7.21
C ASP A 550 67.58 -28.27 -8.44
N LEU A 551 66.65 -29.21 -8.27
CA LEU A 551 65.52 -29.37 -9.18
C LEU A 551 64.75 -28.04 -9.23
N THR A 552 64.56 -27.47 -10.42
CA THR A 552 63.97 -26.14 -10.58
C THR A 552 62.54 -26.10 -10.02
N ARG A 553 62.37 -25.38 -8.90
CA ARG A 553 61.07 -25.12 -8.26
C ARG A 553 60.18 -24.32 -9.21
N ARG A 554 58.91 -24.71 -9.35
CA ARG A 554 57.92 -24.07 -10.24
C ARG A 554 56.59 -23.84 -9.50
N GLY A 555 55.92 -22.73 -9.79
CA GLY A 555 54.60 -22.42 -9.23
C GLY A 555 54.57 -22.23 -7.71
N SER A 556 55.57 -21.54 -7.13
CA SER A 556 55.59 -21.22 -5.70
C SER A 556 55.10 -19.81 -5.39
N ALA A 557 54.27 -19.69 -4.35
CA ALA A 557 53.76 -18.45 -3.77
C ALA A 557 54.62 -17.88 -2.62
N GLY A 558 55.82 -18.44 -2.36
CA GLY A 558 56.73 -18.03 -1.28
C GLY A 558 57.04 -19.13 -0.26
N ILE A 559 57.80 -18.80 0.78
CA ILE A 559 58.24 -19.73 1.85
C ILE A 559 57.16 -19.87 2.92
N VAL A 560 56.90 -21.10 3.40
CA VAL A 560 56.03 -21.38 4.55
C VAL A 560 56.80 -21.13 5.85
N ASP A 561 56.18 -20.39 6.77
CA ASP A 561 56.82 -19.78 7.94
C ASP A 561 57.70 -20.75 8.76
N SER A 562 59.02 -20.59 8.65
CA SER A 562 60.07 -21.42 9.30
C SER A 562 60.03 -22.94 9.02
N MET A 563 59.19 -23.42 8.12
CA MET A 563 59.09 -24.85 7.81
C MET A 563 60.16 -25.28 6.79
N MET A 564 60.73 -26.47 7.00
CA MET A 564 61.61 -27.14 6.04
C MET A 564 61.01 -28.49 5.60
N LEU A 565 61.57 -29.07 4.54
CA LEU A 565 61.21 -30.38 4.00
C LEU A 565 61.95 -31.49 4.76
N LEU A 566 61.24 -32.55 5.13
CA LEU A 566 61.75 -33.63 5.98
C LEU A 566 62.90 -34.42 5.34
N LYS A 567 62.93 -34.51 4.00
CA LYS A 567 63.98 -35.21 3.23
C LYS A 567 65.16 -34.29 2.93
N SER A 568 64.95 -33.23 2.15
CA SER A 568 66.01 -32.39 1.60
C SER A 568 66.52 -31.29 2.54
N HIS A 569 65.85 -31.05 3.68
CA HIS A 569 66.19 -30.00 4.65
C HIS A 569 66.17 -28.56 4.10
N GLN A 570 65.65 -28.37 2.89
CA GLN A 570 65.40 -27.05 2.30
C GLN A 570 64.13 -26.43 2.87
N SER A 571 63.97 -25.11 2.74
CA SER A 571 62.71 -24.42 3.03
C SER A 571 61.53 -25.06 2.28
N MET A 572 60.41 -25.19 3.00
CA MET A 572 59.13 -25.54 2.42
C MET A 572 58.51 -24.29 1.81
N HIS A 573 57.95 -24.43 0.62
CA HIS A 573 57.32 -23.37 -0.14
C HIS A 573 55.81 -23.62 -0.25
N ALA A 574 55.01 -22.56 -0.19
CA ALA A 574 53.61 -22.64 -0.57
C ALA A 574 53.53 -22.79 -2.11
N PRO A 575 52.71 -23.70 -2.64
CA PRO A 575 52.37 -23.72 -4.04
C PRO A 575 51.30 -22.66 -4.36
N TYR A 576 51.23 -22.24 -5.62
CA TYR A 576 49.96 -21.79 -6.20
C TYR A 576 49.12 -23.02 -6.53
N THR A 577 47.96 -23.15 -5.88
CA THR A 577 46.94 -24.16 -6.21
C THR A 577 45.98 -23.60 -7.27
N GLN A 578 45.22 -24.48 -7.92
CA GLN A 578 44.05 -24.06 -8.68
C GLN A 578 42.94 -23.56 -7.73
N GLU A 579 42.02 -22.76 -8.24
CA GLU A 579 40.79 -22.42 -7.51
C GLU A 579 39.87 -23.64 -7.37
N ALA A 580 39.11 -23.70 -6.27
CA ALA A 580 38.06 -24.70 -6.12
C ALA A 580 36.93 -24.42 -7.13
N PRO A 581 36.44 -25.44 -7.86
CA PRO A 581 35.31 -25.27 -8.77
C PRO A 581 34.07 -24.71 -8.06
N LEU A 582 33.48 -23.68 -8.68
CA LEU A 582 32.16 -23.21 -8.29
C LEU A 582 31.11 -24.30 -8.57
N MET A 583 30.05 -24.30 -7.78
CA MET A 583 28.95 -25.26 -7.88
C MET A 583 27.62 -24.53 -7.69
N THR A 584 26.63 -24.86 -8.52
CA THR A 584 25.23 -24.50 -8.30
C THR A 584 24.56 -25.57 -7.41
N GLU A 585 23.41 -25.26 -6.84
CA GLU A 585 22.72 -26.12 -5.87
C GLU A 585 22.35 -27.50 -6.43
N ASP A 586 21.94 -27.59 -7.70
CA ASP A 586 21.68 -28.86 -8.39
C ASP A 586 22.93 -29.74 -8.50
N MET A 587 24.13 -29.15 -8.65
CA MET A 587 25.41 -29.86 -8.62
C MET A 587 25.73 -30.37 -7.20
N HIS A 588 25.32 -29.64 -6.16
CA HIS A 588 25.40 -30.10 -4.77
C HIS A 588 24.39 -31.22 -4.48
N GLU A 589 23.17 -31.13 -4.99
CA GLU A 589 22.15 -32.18 -4.90
C GLU A 589 22.55 -33.45 -5.64
N GLU A 590 23.05 -33.35 -6.89
CA GLU A 590 23.59 -34.48 -7.65
C GLU A 590 24.72 -35.15 -6.86
N ARG A 591 25.62 -34.34 -6.29
CA ARG A 591 26.73 -34.82 -5.44
C ARG A 591 26.23 -35.57 -4.20
N LEU A 592 25.18 -35.10 -3.52
CA LEU A 592 24.57 -35.78 -2.37
C LEU A 592 23.89 -37.09 -2.79
N LYS A 593 23.03 -37.05 -3.81
CA LYS A 593 22.33 -38.22 -4.36
C LYS A 593 23.30 -39.30 -4.84
N ALA A 594 24.44 -38.90 -5.41
CA ALA A 594 25.52 -39.82 -5.81
C ALA A 594 26.28 -40.45 -4.63
N VAL A 595 26.33 -39.79 -3.46
CA VAL A 595 26.85 -40.40 -2.22
C VAL A 595 25.85 -41.39 -1.64
N GLU A 596 24.57 -40.99 -1.53
CA GLU A 596 23.51 -41.84 -0.97
C GLU A 596 23.29 -43.12 -1.79
N ALA A 597 23.30 -43.03 -3.12
CA ALA A 597 23.05 -44.16 -4.01
C ALA A 597 24.21 -45.18 -4.11
N PHE A 598 25.44 -44.81 -3.74
CA PHE A 598 26.66 -45.60 -4.01
C PHE A 598 27.64 -45.74 -2.83
N GLY A 599 27.19 -45.47 -1.59
CA GLY A 599 27.97 -45.41 -0.34
C GLY A 599 29.32 -46.13 -0.31
N ASP A 600 30.39 -45.35 -0.11
CA ASP A 600 31.83 -45.72 -0.10
C ASP A 600 32.40 -46.43 -1.36
N SER A 601 31.57 -46.95 -2.26
CA SER A 601 31.97 -47.78 -3.40
C SER A 601 31.89 -47.05 -4.74
N PHE A 602 32.80 -46.08 -4.94
CA PHE A 602 33.04 -45.37 -6.22
C PHE A 602 31.82 -44.64 -6.82
N ASN A 603 31.69 -43.33 -6.54
CA ASN A 603 31.07 -42.43 -7.53
C ASN A 603 31.42 -40.93 -7.36
N PHE A 604 30.99 -40.15 -8.37
CA PHE A 604 31.30 -38.75 -8.72
C PHE A 604 31.74 -37.78 -7.59
N SER A 605 31.06 -37.77 -6.44
CA SER A 605 31.43 -36.91 -5.28
C SER A 605 32.90 -37.09 -4.86
N ALA A 606 33.34 -38.35 -4.77
CA ALA A 606 34.72 -38.70 -4.42
C ALA A 606 35.71 -38.53 -5.59
N GLN A 607 35.23 -38.24 -6.81
CA GLN A 607 36.07 -37.94 -7.97
C GLN A 607 36.45 -36.45 -7.99
N LEU A 608 35.53 -35.54 -7.70
CA LEU A 608 35.83 -34.10 -7.67
C LEU A 608 36.81 -33.75 -6.52
N GLU A 609 36.56 -34.25 -5.31
CA GLU A 609 37.50 -34.07 -4.17
C GLU A 609 38.86 -34.70 -4.44
N ARG A 610 38.88 -35.85 -5.12
CA ARG A 610 40.10 -36.52 -5.56
C ARG A 610 40.88 -35.69 -6.57
N ASP A 611 40.21 -35.04 -7.52
CA ASP A 611 40.86 -34.27 -8.58
C ASP A 611 41.39 -32.93 -8.03
N ILE A 612 40.64 -32.24 -7.15
CA ILE A 612 41.14 -31.10 -6.36
C ILE A 612 42.39 -31.51 -5.57
N LEU A 613 42.30 -32.58 -4.77
CA LEU A 613 43.41 -33.07 -3.96
C LEU A 613 44.62 -33.50 -4.81
N THR A 614 44.40 -34.05 -6.01
CA THR A 614 45.46 -34.43 -6.95
C THR A 614 46.13 -33.19 -7.57
N SER A 615 45.34 -32.13 -7.85
CA SER A 615 45.84 -30.80 -8.24
C SER A 615 46.76 -30.21 -7.16
N ASP A 616 46.28 -30.19 -5.91
CA ASP A 616 47.04 -29.65 -4.77
C ASP A 616 48.34 -30.43 -4.54
N MET A 617 48.28 -31.77 -4.58
CA MET A 617 49.45 -32.63 -4.45
C MET A 617 50.45 -32.42 -5.60
N SER A 618 49.98 -32.21 -6.83
CA SER A 618 50.85 -31.92 -7.98
C SER A 618 51.52 -30.55 -7.87
N ALA A 619 50.76 -29.51 -7.48
CA ALA A 619 51.27 -28.16 -7.31
C ALA A 619 52.28 -28.10 -6.16
N PHE A 620 51.99 -28.74 -5.03
CA PHE A 620 52.90 -28.80 -3.89
C PHE A 620 54.23 -29.48 -4.24
N LYS A 621 54.23 -30.53 -5.07
CA LYS A 621 55.46 -31.18 -5.59
C LYS A 621 56.26 -30.30 -6.54
N ALA A 622 55.60 -29.48 -7.36
CA ALA A 622 56.28 -28.55 -8.27
C ALA A 622 56.97 -27.41 -7.50
N ALA A 623 56.30 -26.90 -6.46
CA ALA A 623 56.87 -25.90 -5.55
C ALA A 623 57.95 -26.51 -4.62
N ASN A 624 57.82 -27.80 -4.27
CA ASN A 624 58.72 -28.53 -3.37
C ASN A 624 59.24 -29.86 -3.98
N PRO A 625 60.28 -29.79 -4.81
CA PRO A 625 61.10 -30.94 -5.14
C PRO A 625 61.61 -31.64 -3.88
N ASP A 626 61.75 -32.96 -3.96
CA ASP A 626 62.11 -33.85 -2.84
C ASP A 626 61.16 -33.87 -1.62
N ALA A 627 60.01 -33.19 -1.66
CA ALA A 627 58.97 -33.34 -0.64
C ALA A 627 58.45 -34.80 -0.55
N ILE A 628 58.09 -35.20 0.67
CA ILE A 628 57.40 -36.47 0.95
C ILE A 628 55.94 -36.23 1.33
N PHE A 629 55.12 -37.29 1.40
CA PHE A 629 53.69 -37.18 1.75
C PHE A 629 53.47 -36.51 3.11
N GLU A 630 54.39 -36.74 4.04
CA GLU A 630 54.44 -36.17 5.37
C GLU A 630 54.68 -34.64 5.34
N ASP A 631 55.43 -34.14 4.35
CA ASP A 631 55.58 -32.69 4.12
C ASP A 631 54.31 -32.06 3.56
N PHE A 632 53.60 -32.76 2.67
CA PHE A 632 52.29 -32.32 2.15
C PHE A 632 51.24 -32.25 3.26
N ILE A 633 51.12 -33.27 4.10
CA ILE A 633 50.16 -33.28 5.23
C ILE A 633 50.45 -32.12 6.20
N ARG A 634 51.72 -31.86 6.52
CA ARG A 634 52.12 -30.73 7.38
C ARG A 634 51.69 -29.35 6.85
N TRP A 635 51.42 -29.22 5.55
CA TRP A 635 50.92 -28.00 4.90
C TRP A 635 49.39 -28.02 4.69
N HIS A 636 48.86 -29.09 4.09
CA HIS A 636 47.46 -29.20 3.65
C HIS A 636 46.49 -29.58 4.78
N SER A 637 46.94 -30.41 5.72
CA SER A 637 46.15 -30.81 6.89
C SER A 637 47.03 -30.89 8.14
N PRO A 638 47.47 -29.75 8.70
CA PRO A 638 48.40 -29.73 9.83
C PRO A 638 47.84 -30.44 11.09
N GLY A 639 46.52 -30.58 11.21
CA GLY A 639 45.88 -31.37 12.27
C GLY A 639 46.03 -32.90 12.14
N ASP A 640 46.50 -33.40 10.99
CA ASP A 640 46.86 -34.81 10.77
C ASP A 640 48.35 -35.12 11.08
N TRP A 641 49.09 -34.15 11.63
CA TRP A 641 50.46 -34.33 12.12
C TRP A 641 50.49 -34.30 13.66
N GLU A 642 50.61 -35.47 14.28
CA GLU A 642 50.71 -35.63 15.73
C GLU A 642 52.19 -35.44 16.16
N GLU A 643 52.51 -34.35 16.86
CA GLU A 643 53.83 -34.18 17.51
C GLU A 643 54.05 -35.25 18.61
N TYR A 644 55.31 -35.64 18.86
CA TYR A 644 55.63 -36.57 19.95
C TYR A 644 55.64 -35.84 21.30
N ASP A 645 54.62 -36.10 22.14
CA ASP A 645 54.67 -35.80 23.58
C ASP A 645 55.83 -36.57 24.24
N ASP A 646 56.94 -35.86 24.51
CA ASP A 646 58.10 -36.36 25.24
C ASP A 646 57.83 -36.31 26.77
N PRO A 647 57.54 -37.45 27.43
CA PRO A 647 56.95 -37.45 28.77
C PRO A 647 57.90 -36.94 29.86
N GLU A 648 59.22 -36.88 29.62
CA GLU A 648 60.20 -36.50 30.65
C GLU A 648 60.28 -34.99 30.91
N LYS A 649 59.73 -34.13 30.03
CA LYS A 649 59.74 -32.65 30.23
C LYS A 649 58.61 -32.12 31.11
N SER A 650 57.63 -32.95 31.49
CA SER A 650 56.39 -32.56 32.16
C SER A 650 56.50 -32.23 33.67
N LYS A 651 57.70 -31.90 34.20
CA LYS A 651 57.94 -31.72 35.66
C LYS A 651 58.85 -30.55 36.06
N SER A 652 58.57 -29.34 35.56
CA SER A 652 58.94 -28.12 36.31
C SER A 652 58.03 -26.91 36.03
N SER A 653 57.39 -26.44 37.10
CA SER A 653 57.04 -25.05 37.39
C SER A 653 56.17 -24.25 36.41
N SER A 654 54.93 -24.07 36.86
CA SER A 654 53.96 -23.03 36.45
C SER A 654 54.48 -21.59 36.33
N SER A 655 53.75 -20.80 35.55
CA SER A 655 53.48 -19.34 35.65
C SER A 655 54.25 -18.37 34.75
N SER A 656 53.60 -17.21 34.53
CA SER A 656 53.95 -16.08 33.63
C SER A 656 53.85 -16.36 32.12
N ALA A 657 53.32 -15.37 31.39
CA ALA A 657 53.21 -15.38 29.94
C ALA A 657 54.00 -14.19 29.38
N LEU A 658 55.13 -14.47 28.72
CA LEU A 658 55.79 -13.56 27.77
C LEU A 658 56.80 -14.36 26.92
N ASP A 659 57.03 -13.91 25.68
CA ASP A 659 58.22 -14.16 24.84
C ASP A 659 58.77 -15.60 24.71
N SER A 660 57.92 -16.55 24.31
CA SER A 660 58.39 -17.81 23.70
C SER A 660 58.78 -17.60 22.22
N LYS A 661 59.93 -16.95 21.98
CA LYS A 661 60.66 -17.12 20.70
C LYS A 661 61.01 -18.60 20.57
N LYS A 662 60.27 -19.35 19.73
CA LYS A 662 60.59 -20.77 19.44
C LYS A 662 62.04 -20.87 18.98
N SER A 663 62.86 -21.60 19.72
CA SER A 663 64.26 -21.87 19.40
C SER A 663 64.36 -22.63 18.08
N LYS A 664 65.18 -22.16 17.14
CA LYS A 664 65.30 -22.75 15.78
C LYS A 664 65.89 -24.17 15.75
N ASP A 665 66.46 -24.65 16.86
CA ASP A 665 67.43 -25.74 16.88
C ASP A 665 66.83 -27.10 17.33
N SER A 666 65.69 -27.48 16.76
CA SER A 666 65.10 -28.83 16.92
C SER A 666 64.52 -29.35 15.60
N TRP A 667 65.38 -29.46 14.58
CA TRP A 667 65.07 -30.08 13.29
C TRP A 667 65.78 -31.44 13.15
N PRO A 668 65.14 -32.49 12.59
CA PRO A 668 63.76 -32.55 12.08
C PRO A 668 62.69 -32.52 13.19
N PRO A 669 61.46 -32.07 12.88
CA PRO A 669 60.37 -32.00 13.84
C PRO A 669 59.93 -33.41 14.22
N GLN A 670 59.87 -33.68 15.52
CA GLN A 670 59.48 -34.98 16.04
C GLN A 670 57.95 -35.10 16.03
N GLY A 671 57.42 -35.71 14.97
CA GLY A 671 56.01 -36.07 14.86
C GLY A 671 55.77 -37.30 13.98
N LYS A 672 54.51 -37.70 13.91
CA LYS A 672 53.99 -38.84 13.14
C LYS A 672 52.67 -38.46 12.50
N LEU A 673 52.29 -39.15 11.44
CA LEU A 673 50.96 -38.99 10.87
C LEU A 673 49.88 -39.51 11.82
N SER A 674 48.71 -38.90 11.75
CA SER A 674 47.53 -39.32 12.50
C SER A 674 47.15 -40.78 12.23
N LYS A 675 46.35 -41.37 13.12
CA LYS A 675 45.88 -42.74 12.93
C LYS A 675 45.22 -42.96 11.55
N ARG A 676 44.33 -42.05 11.12
CA ARG A 676 43.66 -42.14 9.80
C ARG A 676 44.64 -41.98 8.63
N MET A 677 45.66 -41.13 8.75
CA MET A 677 46.62 -40.92 7.65
C MET A 677 47.73 -41.98 7.57
N SER A 678 47.96 -42.74 8.65
CA SER A 678 48.93 -43.84 8.73
C SER A 678 48.36 -45.22 8.38
N GLU A 679 47.06 -45.35 8.14
CA GLU A 679 46.41 -46.64 7.85
C GLU A 679 46.87 -47.29 6.51
N HIS A 680 47.06 -48.61 6.55
CA HIS A 680 47.52 -49.40 5.41
C HIS A 680 46.47 -49.42 4.29
N GLY A 681 46.73 -48.64 3.23
CA GLY A 681 45.85 -48.52 2.06
C GLY A 681 45.20 -47.15 1.89
N ASN A 682 45.52 -46.17 2.75
CA ASN A 682 45.07 -44.77 2.67
C ASN A 682 45.03 -44.25 1.22
N LEU A 683 43.86 -43.73 0.81
CA LEU A 683 43.61 -43.17 -0.52
C LEU A 683 44.49 -41.96 -0.81
N TRP A 684 44.72 -41.08 0.17
CA TRP A 684 45.55 -39.88 0.01
C TRP A 684 47.00 -40.25 -0.32
N ARG A 685 47.56 -41.29 0.31
CA ARG A 685 48.92 -41.77 0.00
C ARG A 685 48.99 -42.46 -1.37
N LYS A 686 47.92 -43.15 -1.80
CA LYS A 686 47.82 -43.68 -3.17
C LYS A 686 47.81 -42.53 -4.20
N LEU A 687 47.01 -41.48 -3.96
CA LEU A 687 46.92 -40.29 -4.80
C LEU A 687 48.26 -39.56 -4.88
N TRP A 688 48.91 -39.32 -3.75
CA TRP A 688 50.24 -38.74 -3.69
C TRP A 688 51.26 -39.52 -4.53
N ASN A 689 51.23 -40.86 -4.49
CA ASN A 689 52.13 -41.68 -5.28
C ASN A 689 51.83 -41.64 -6.80
N SER A 690 50.58 -41.34 -7.20
CA SER A 690 50.18 -41.21 -8.62
C SER A 690 50.22 -39.79 -9.18
N ALA A 691 50.15 -38.75 -8.34
CA ALA A 691 50.13 -37.36 -8.77
C ALA A 691 51.45 -36.97 -9.48
N PRO A 692 51.41 -36.25 -10.61
CA PRO A 692 52.61 -35.74 -11.27
C PRO A 692 53.26 -34.60 -10.45
N SER A 693 54.26 -33.92 -11.02
CA SER A 693 54.86 -32.71 -10.44
C SER A 693 54.75 -31.56 -11.45
N LEU A 694 53.58 -30.92 -11.45
CA LEU A 694 53.20 -29.83 -12.36
C LEU A 694 52.65 -28.65 -11.54
N PRO A 695 53.13 -27.41 -11.74
CA PRO A 695 52.52 -26.20 -11.15
C PRO A 695 51.11 -26.00 -11.69
N ALA A 696 50.26 -25.24 -11.00
CA ALA A 696 48.84 -25.08 -11.38
C ALA A 696 48.62 -24.66 -12.85
N SER A 697 49.48 -23.82 -13.42
CA SER A 697 49.43 -23.39 -14.83
C SER A 697 49.78 -24.46 -15.86
N GLU A 698 50.41 -25.57 -15.45
CA GLU A 698 50.70 -26.73 -16.31
C GLU A 698 49.72 -27.90 -16.08
N GLN A 699 48.73 -27.72 -15.20
CA GLN A 699 47.73 -28.74 -14.90
C GLN A 699 46.49 -28.61 -15.80
N LYS A 700 45.68 -29.67 -15.83
CA LYS A 700 44.32 -29.58 -16.38
C LYS A 700 43.47 -28.67 -15.46
N PRO A 701 42.75 -27.67 -16.00
CA PRO A 701 41.77 -26.89 -15.24
C PRO A 701 40.73 -27.75 -14.53
N LEU A 702 40.46 -27.44 -13.26
CA LEU A 702 39.40 -28.08 -12.46
C LEU A 702 37.98 -27.64 -12.88
N LEU A 703 37.84 -26.42 -13.40
CA LEU A 703 36.65 -25.90 -14.07
C LEU A 703 36.96 -25.70 -15.56
N ASP A 704 36.02 -26.06 -16.43
CA ASP A 704 36.09 -25.84 -17.88
C ASP A 704 35.00 -24.82 -18.26
N PRO A 705 35.34 -23.52 -18.43
CA PRO A 705 34.34 -22.47 -18.63
C PRO A 705 33.43 -22.71 -19.82
N ASN A 706 33.98 -23.26 -20.92
CA ASN A 706 33.22 -23.56 -22.13
C ASN A 706 32.20 -24.69 -21.89
N ARG A 707 32.64 -25.76 -21.24
CA ARG A 707 31.77 -26.91 -20.95
C ARG A 707 30.68 -26.58 -19.93
N GLU A 708 30.98 -25.80 -18.90
CA GLU A 708 29.99 -25.44 -17.88
C GLU A 708 29.04 -24.33 -18.38
N GLY A 709 29.50 -23.41 -19.23
CA GLY A 709 28.65 -22.43 -19.93
C GLY A 709 27.60 -23.09 -20.83
N GLU A 710 28.00 -24.03 -21.70
CA GLU A 710 27.06 -24.77 -22.55
C GLU A 710 26.05 -25.62 -21.75
N LYS A 711 26.43 -26.15 -20.57
CA LYS A 711 25.45 -26.80 -19.67
C LYS A 711 24.42 -25.82 -19.12
N VAL A 712 24.81 -24.58 -18.80
CA VAL A 712 23.87 -23.55 -18.34
C VAL A 712 22.90 -23.21 -19.46
N LEU A 713 23.39 -22.95 -20.67
CA LEU A 713 22.51 -22.67 -21.81
C LEU A 713 21.56 -23.83 -22.07
N HIS A 714 22.07 -25.06 -22.12
CA HIS A 714 21.23 -26.25 -22.30
C HIS A 714 20.16 -26.39 -21.20
N TYR A 715 20.45 -26.06 -19.94
CA TYR A 715 19.46 -26.04 -18.86
C TYR A 715 18.36 -24.98 -19.11
N LEU A 716 18.73 -23.77 -19.51
CA LEU A 716 17.78 -22.68 -19.80
C LEU A 716 16.89 -22.99 -21.03
N GLU A 717 17.48 -23.63 -22.05
CA GLU A 717 16.82 -24.04 -23.30
C GLU A 717 15.92 -25.29 -23.15
N THR A 718 16.10 -26.10 -22.10
CA THR A 718 15.34 -27.34 -21.89
C THR A 718 14.50 -27.35 -20.60
N LEU A 719 14.40 -26.20 -19.93
CA LEU A 719 13.67 -26.02 -18.68
C LEU A 719 12.15 -26.27 -18.88
N PRO A 720 11.54 -27.25 -18.17
CA PRO A 720 10.10 -27.48 -18.26
C PRO A 720 9.29 -26.25 -17.78
N PRO A 721 8.12 -25.96 -18.38
CA PRO A 721 7.35 -24.76 -18.05
C PRO A 721 7.02 -24.60 -16.56
N HIS A 722 6.70 -25.67 -15.85
CA HIS A 722 6.45 -25.61 -14.40
C HIS A 722 7.73 -25.33 -13.60
N GLU A 723 8.88 -25.93 -13.92
CA GLU A 723 10.16 -25.64 -13.23
C GLU A 723 10.63 -24.19 -13.47
N LEU A 724 10.23 -23.56 -14.59
CA LEU A 724 10.38 -22.12 -14.81
C LEU A 724 9.39 -21.31 -13.95
N LEU A 725 8.09 -21.59 -14.06
CA LEU A 725 7.04 -20.80 -13.40
C LEU A 725 7.09 -20.90 -11.87
N GLU A 726 7.49 -22.04 -11.28
CA GLU A 726 7.76 -22.18 -9.84
C GLU A 726 8.84 -21.19 -9.37
N GLN A 727 9.93 -21.05 -10.15
CA GLN A 727 11.02 -20.11 -9.85
C GLN A 727 10.66 -18.66 -10.16
N MET A 728 9.84 -18.41 -11.20
CA MET A 728 9.28 -17.08 -11.47
C MET A 728 8.36 -16.64 -10.33
N VAL A 729 7.47 -17.50 -9.82
CA VAL A 729 6.61 -17.18 -8.67
C VAL A 729 7.44 -16.84 -7.43
N CYS A 730 8.43 -17.68 -7.06
CA CYS A 730 9.32 -17.36 -5.93
C CYS A 730 10.09 -16.04 -6.11
N THR A 731 10.41 -15.65 -7.35
CA THR A 731 11.19 -14.45 -7.66
C THR A 731 10.31 -13.20 -7.77
N ALA A 732 9.20 -13.26 -8.49
CA ALA A 732 8.29 -12.14 -8.71
C ALA A 732 7.60 -11.71 -7.41
N PHE A 733 7.13 -12.65 -6.59
CA PHE A 733 6.55 -12.32 -5.27
C PHE A 733 7.58 -11.60 -4.38
N ARG A 734 8.82 -12.10 -4.33
CA ARG A 734 9.91 -11.47 -3.59
C ARG A 734 10.27 -10.10 -4.16
N ALA A 735 10.44 -9.98 -5.47
CA ALA A 735 10.81 -8.73 -6.13
C ALA A 735 9.73 -7.64 -5.97
N ALA A 736 8.45 -8.01 -6.07
CA ALA A 736 7.32 -7.12 -5.82
C ALA A 736 7.35 -6.54 -4.39
N VAL A 737 7.47 -7.40 -3.38
CA VAL A 737 7.46 -6.96 -1.97
C VAL A 737 8.77 -6.28 -1.58
N ASP A 738 9.92 -6.71 -2.12
CA ASP A 738 11.19 -5.98 -2.00
C ASP A 738 11.05 -4.56 -2.61
N THR A 739 10.41 -4.41 -3.78
CA THR A 739 10.14 -3.10 -4.42
C THR A 739 9.25 -2.24 -3.53
N LEU A 740 8.06 -2.72 -3.15
CA LEU A 740 7.13 -1.98 -2.27
C LEU A 740 7.80 -1.56 -0.94
N SER A 741 8.69 -2.39 -0.39
CA SER A 741 9.42 -2.11 0.85
C SER A 741 10.44 -0.96 0.79
N GLN A 742 10.78 -0.46 -0.41
CA GLN A 742 11.69 0.69 -0.58
C GLN A 742 11.00 2.05 -0.45
N THR A 743 9.66 2.08 -0.34
CA THR A 743 8.90 3.34 -0.36
C THR A 743 8.89 4.11 0.97
N SER A 744 8.88 5.43 0.87
CA SER A 744 8.86 6.33 2.03
C SER A 744 7.43 6.58 2.53
N TYR A 745 7.00 5.80 3.53
CA TYR A 745 5.73 5.97 4.24
C TYR A 745 5.87 6.61 5.64
N GLY A 746 7.06 7.09 6.00
CA GLY A 746 7.36 7.69 7.32
C GLY A 746 7.45 6.68 8.46
N GLU A 747 7.41 7.15 9.72
CA GLU A 747 7.60 6.32 10.94
C GLU A 747 6.36 5.45 11.31
N LEU A 748 5.69 4.84 10.34
CA LEU A 748 4.47 4.04 10.54
C LEU A 748 4.81 2.59 10.88
N LYS A 749 4.97 2.32 12.17
CA LYS A 749 5.29 0.99 12.73
C LYS A 749 4.30 -0.11 12.34
N GLN A 750 3.03 0.24 12.10
CA GLN A 750 2.03 -0.73 11.63
C GLN A 750 2.44 -1.36 10.30
N ILE A 751 2.93 -0.57 9.34
CA ILE A 751 3.37 -1.05 8.03
C ILE A 751 4.66 -1.86 8.17
N GLU A 752 5.58 -1.45 9.03
CA GLU A 752 6.77 -2.24 9.36
C GLU A 752 6.38 -3.64 9.88
N THR A 753 5.39 -3.72 10.78
CA THR A 753 4.91 -5.01 11.30
C THR A 753 4.10 -5.83 10.30
N GLU A 754 3.32 -5.20 9.42
CA GLU A 754 2.58 -5.88 8.35
C GLU A 754 3.55 -6.44 7.29
N MET A 755 4.57 -5.67 6.89
CA MET A 755 5.62 -6.13 5.96
C MET A 755 6.44 -7.28 6.56
N GLN A 756 6.82 -7.19 7.84
CA GLN A 756 7.52 -8.29 8.52
C GLN A 756 6.65 -9.57 8.59
N GLN A 757 5.34 -9.44 8.81
CA GLN A 757 4.41 -10.57 8.74
C GLN A 757 4.25 -11.11 7.31
N LEU A 758 4.16 -10.24 6.31
CA LEU A 758 4.07 -10.63 4.90
C LEU A 758 5.27 -11.46 4.47
N TYR A 759 6.50 -11.01 4.74
CA TYR A 759 7.72 -11.80 4.46
C TYR A 759 7.71 -13.19 5.13
N LEU A 760 7.21 -13.29 6.37
CA LEU A 760 7.09 -14.58 7.07
C LEU A 760 6.02 -15.48 6.44
N THR A 761 4.87 -14.92 6.04
CA THR A 761 3.81 -15.64 5.34
C THR A 761 4.31 -16.14 3.99
N MET A 762 4.94 -15.27 3.17
CA MET A 762 5.57 -15.65 1.90
C MET A 762 6.61 -16.76 2.07
N ALA A 763 7.51 -16.66 3.04
CA ALA A 763 8.53 -17.69 3.32
C ALA A 763 7.96 -19.00 3.90
N SER A 764 6.65 -19.07 4.17
CA SER A 764 5.92 -20.30 4.48
C SER A 764 5.14 -20.84 3.26
N ALA A 765 4.39 -19.98 2.57
CA ALA A 765 3.54 -20.34 1.42
C ALA A 765 4.35 -20.66 0.15
N LEU A 766 5.51 -20.02 -0.06
CA LEU A 766 6.40 -20.30 -1.19
C LEU A 766 7.32 -21.51 -0.96
N ARG A 767 7.33 -22.10 0.25
CA ARG A 767 8.24 -23.21 0.59
C ARG A 767 7.97 -24.53 -0.16
N PRO A 768 6.72 -24.94 -0.48
CA PRO A 768 6.47 -26.14 -1.26
C PRO A 768 7.23 -26.13 -2.59
N LEU A 769 7.20 -24.98 -3.29
CA LEU A 769 7.87 -24.71 -4.58
C LEU A 769 9.41 -24.88 -4.54
N GLN A 770 10.00 -24.95 -3.34
CA GLN A 770 11.45 -24.96 -3.13
C GLN A 770 11.99 -26.36 -2.77
N VAL A 771 11.10 -27.30 -2.45
CA VAL A 771 11.45 -28.60 -1.82
C VAL A 771 10.77 -29.78 -2.51
N ASN A 772 9.53 -29.61 -2.98
CA ASN A 772 8.77 -30.65 -3.67
C ASN A 772 8.51 -30.19 -5.12
N ARG A 773 8.87 -31.04 -6.09
CA ARG A 773 8.35 -30.91 -7.47
C ARG A 773 6.83 -31.08 -7.40
N LEU A 774 6.05 -30.05 -7.74
CA LEU A 774 4.61 -30.07 -7.54
C LEU A 774 3.90 -31.13 -8.40
N SER A 775 2.92 -31.83 -7.81
CA SER A 775 1.99 -32.72 -8.52
C SER A 775 0.70 -32.02 -9.00
N GLY A 776 0.74 -30.70 -9.18
CA GLY A 776 -0.44 -29.89 -9.55
C GLY A 776 -1.47 -29.75 -8.42
N ASP A 777 -1.03 -29.85 -7.17
CA ASP A 777 -1.90 -29.92 -5.99
C ASP A 777 -2.68 -28.59 -5.78
N SER A 778 -4.00 -28.61 -5.99
CA SER A 778 -4.91 -27.44 -5.91
C SER A 778 -4.71 -26.60 -4.65
N GLU A 779 -4.48 -27.24 -3.50
CA GLU A 779 -4.27 -26.57 -2.21
C GLU A 779 -3.09 -25.59 -2.23
N THR A 780 -2.00 -25.92 -2.95
CA THR A 780 -0.83 -25.02 -3.08
C THR A 780 -1.14 -23.81 -3.95
N ILE A 781 -1.88 -23.99 -5.05
CA ILE A 781 -2.32 -22.89 -5.93
C ILE A 781 -3.34 -22.00 -5.20
N GLU A 782 -4.24 -22.58 -4.41
CA GLU A 782 -5.17 -21.83 -3.56
C GLU A 782 -4.45 -21.01 -2.49
N ASP A 783 -3.41 -21.54 -1.84
CA ASP A 783 -2.60 -20.79 -0.87
C ASP A 783 -1.79 -19.66 -1.54
N LEU A 784 -1.34 -19.83 -2.79
CA LEU A 784 -0.74 -18.73 -3.56
C LEU A 784 -1.76 -17.64 -3.92
N ARG A 785 -3.02 -18.00 -4.26
CA ARG A 785 -4.12 -17.03 -4.45
C ARG A 785 -4.54 -16.34 -3.14
N ARG A 786 -4.39 -17.00 -1.99
CA ARG A 786 -4.55 -16.35 -0.67
C ARG A 786 -3.39 -15.39 -0.39
N LEU A 787 -2.16 -15.73 -0.81
CA LEU A 787 -0.98 -14.89 -0.66
C LEU A 787 -1.10 -13.59 -1.46
N THR A 788 -1.60 -13.61 -2.70
CA THR A 788 -1.86 -12.36 -3.47
C THR A 788 -2.87 -11.47 -2.76
N GLY A 789 -3.98 -12.01 -2.26
CA GLY A 789 -4.92 -11.24 -1.42
C GLY A 789 -4.31 -10.63 -0.15
N THR A 790 -3.26 -11.25 0.43
CA THR A 790 -2.49 -10.62 1.52
C THR A 790 -1.53 -9.53 1.04
N ILE A 791 -0.97 -9.64 -0.16
CA ILE A 791 -0.19 -8.57 -0.80
C ILE A 791 -1.09 -7.38 -1.09
N GLU A 792 -2.26 -7.60 -1.68
CA GLU A 792 -3.25 -6.56 -1.99
C GLU A 792 -3.63 -5.70 -0.78
N ARG A 793 -3.81 -6.35 0.38
CA ARG A 793 -4.08 -5.65 1.65
C ARG A 793 -2.94 -4.70 2.03
N VAL A 794 -1.71 -5.19 1.95
CA VAL A 794 -0.52 -4.42 2.32
C VAL A 794 -0.26 -3.31 1.31
N GLU A 795 -0.45 -3.59 0.02
CA GLU A 795 -0.38 -2.65 -1.10
C GLU A 795 -1.39 -1.50 -0.95
N LYS A 796 -2.69 -1.81 -0.71
CA LYS A 796 -3.75 -0.83 -0.42
C LYS A 796 -3.44 0.04 0.82
N LEU A 797 -2.86 -0.53 1.87
CA LEU A 797 -2.45 0.23 3.07
C LEU A 797 -1.21 1.11 2.83
N LEU A 798 -0.27 0.63 2.02
CA LEU A 798 1.02 1.27 1.78
C LEU A 798 0.91 2.43 0.78
N THR A 799 0.09 2.32 -0.27
CA THR A 799 -0.21 3.45 -1.17
C THR A 799 -0.92 4.59 -0.42
N LEU A 800 -1.88 4.25 0.45
CA LEU A 800 -2.54 5.23 1.33
C LEU A 800 -1.53 5.95 2.23
N ALA A 801 -0.63 5.20 2.84
CA ALA A 801 0.38 5.74 3.73
C ALA A 801 1.41 6.63 3.02
N ALA A 802 1.85 6.27 1.81
CA ALA A 802 2.70 7.12 0.98
C ALA A 802 1.97 8.43 0.60
N SER A 803 0.71 8.34 0.15
CA SER A 803 -0.11 9.52 -0.19
C SER A 803 -0.29 10.45 1.00
N LEU A 804 -0.62 9.90 2.18
CA LEU A 804 -0.69 10.65 3.44
C LEU A 804 0.66 11.26 3.82
N HIS A 805 1.77 10.51 3.72
CA HIS A 805 3.10 10.99 4.09
C HIS A 805 3.58 12.13 3.19
N ARG A 806 3.43 12.00 1.86
CA ARG A 806 3.78 13.03 0.86
C ARG A 806 2.96 14.32 1.07
N LYS A 807 1.67 14.20 1.40
CA LYS A 807 0.79 15.37 1.66
C LYS A 807 1.04 16.01 3.03
N LEU A 808 1.12 15.21 4.09
CA LEU A 808 1.26 15.66 5.49
C LEU A 808 2.73 15.66 5.97
N LEU A 809 3.70 15.79 5.05
CA LEU A 809 5.15 15.74 5.33
C LEU A 809 5.60 16.70 6.45
N LYS A 810 4.98 17.89 6.54
CA LYS A 810 5.23 18.90 7.59
C LYS A 810 4.36 18.73 8.84
N ALA A 811 3.42 17.79 8.84
CA ALA A 811 2.49 17.50 9.93
C ALA A 811 2.43 15.97 10.23
N PRO A 812 3.57 15.32 10.52
CA PRO A 812 3.66 13.85 10.57
C PRO A 812 2.71 13.21 11.59
N ARG A 813 2.40 13.89 12.71
CA ARG A 813 1.39 13.40 13.67
C ARG A 813 0.03 13.19 13.00
N LEU A 814 -0.46 14.15 12.20
CA LEU A 814 -1.74 13.98 11.51
C LEU A 814 -1.69 12.80 10.55
N SER A 815 -0.58 12.61 9.84
CA SER A 815 -0.36 11.43 8.99
C SER A 815 -0.47 10.13 9.80
N THR A 816 0.18 10.04 10.96
CA THR A 816 0.17 8.86 11.84
C THR A 816 -1.19 8.61 12.47
N GLU A 817 -1.89 9.62 12.98
CA GLU A 817 -3.19 9.47 13.63
C GLU A 817 -4.27 9.09 12.61
N ILE A 818 -4.36 9.79 11.47
CA ILE A 818 -5.31 9.49 10.39
C ILE A 818 -5.07 8.07 9.84
N PHE A 819 -3.81 7.69 9.58
CA PHE A 819 -3.50 6.33 9.15
C PHE A 819 -3.83 5.28 10.22
N SER A 820 -3.52 5.54 11.49
CA SER A 820 -3.84 4.62 12.59
C SER A 820 -5.35 4.43 12.74
N ASP A 821 -6.13 5.50 12.58
CA ASP A 821 -7.59 5.45 12.63
C ASP A 821 -8.19 4.65 11.46
N TYR A 822 -7.66 4.83 10.25
CA TYR A 822 -8.05 4.07 9.06
C TYR A 822 -7.67 2.60 9.16
N TYR A 823 -6.43 2.29 9.55
CA TYR A 823 -5.93 0.94 9.76
C TYR A 823 -6.81 0.15 10.75
N ASN A 824 -7.22 0.77 11.85
CA ASN A 824 -8.16 0.19 12.82
C ASN A 824 -9.57 -0.03 12.25
N PHE A 825 -10.07 0.87 11.41
CA PHE A 825 -11.36 0.73 10.71
C PHE A 825 -11.29 -0.40 9.67
N TYR A 826 -10.29 -0.39 8.82
CA TYR A 826 -10.05 -1.36 7.76
C TYR A 826 -10.01 -2.80 8.31
N ILE A 827 -9.15 -3.06 9.30
CA ILE A 827 -9.04 -4.40 9.91
C ILE A 827 -10.37 -4.85 10.53
N GLN A 828 -11.12 -3.95 11.17
CA GLN A 828 -12.45 -4.29 11.73
C GLN A 828 -13.50 -4.58 10.66
N THR A 829 -13.35 -4.05 9.45
CA THR A 829 -14.24 -4.32 8.31
C THR A 829 -13.87 -5.65 7.65
N THR A 830 -12.58 -5.87 7.32
CA THR A 830 -12.10 -7.14 6.75
C THR A 830 -12.39 -8.32 7.68
N ALA A 831 -12.17 -8.19 8.99
CA ALA A 831 -12.40 -9.25 9.97
C ALA A 831 -13.88 -9.63 10.16
N LYS A 832 -14.83 -8.82 9.67
CA LYS A 832 -16.27 -9.11 9.69
C LYS A 832 -16.79 -9.76 8.42
N GLY A 833 -15.95 -9.93 7.39
CA GLY A 833 -16.32 -10.61 6.15
C GLY A 833 -17.30 -9.83 5.26
N PHE A 834 -17.36 -8.49 5.40
CA PHE A 834 -18.08 -7.66 4.43
C PHE A 834 -17.31 -7.65 3.10
N SER A 835 -18.02 -7.80 1.99
CA SER A 835 -17.49 -7.66 0.63
C SER A 835 -17.03 -6.22 0.37
N GLU A 836 -15.96 -6.05 -0.42
CA GLU A 836 -15.38 -4.73 -0.72
C GLU A 836 -16.38 -3.75 -1.39
N ASP A 837 -17.40 -4.25 -2.11
CA ASP A 837 -18.55 -3.49 -2.64
C ASP A 837 -19.40 -2.77 -1.57
N ILE A 838 -19.15 -2.99 -0.27
CA ILE A 838 -19.80 -2.30 0.87
C ILE A 838 -18.77 -1.40 1.60
N GLY A 839 -17.57 -1.22 1.02
CA GLY A 839 -16.38 -0.66 1.65
C GLY A 839 -16.45 0.84 2.01
N GLU A 840 -17.37 1.60 1.42
CA GLU A 840 -17.59 3.03 1.74
C GLU A 840 -18.82 3.27 2.62
N LYS A 841 -18.94 2.55 3.75
CA LYS A 841 -19.55 3.17 4.93
C LYS A 841 -18.57 4.27 5.40
N GLU A 842 -18.91 5.52 5.12
CA GLU A 842 -17.98 6.67 5.12
C GLU A 842 -17.03 6.68 6.33
N PHE A 843 -15.72 6.71 6.06
CA PHE A 843 -14.68 6.83 7.07
C PHE A 843 -14.62 8.27 7.64
N ASP A 844 -15.64 8.64 8.41
CA ASP A 844 -15.83 10.02 8.91
C ASP A 844 -15.20 10.26 10.31
N LYS A 845 -14.03 9.65 10.54
CA LYS A 845 -13.22 9.95 11.72
C LYS A 845 -12.52 11.31 11.57
N LYS A 846 -12.69 12.15 12.60
CA LYS A 846 -12.20 13.53 12.64
C LYS A 846 -11.08 13.67 13.66
N GLN A 847 -9.94 14.19 13.22
CA GLN A 847 -8.75 14.41 14.04
C GLN A 847 -8.59 15.89 14.40
N GLU A 848 -8.32 16.21 15.66
CA GLU A 848 -8.11 17.60 16.11
C GLU A 848 -6.73 18.11 15.64
N VAL A 849 -6.71 19.30 15.04
CA VAL A 849 -5.54 19.92 14.42
C VAL A 849 -4.89 20.89 15.42
N ARG A 850 -3.59 20.74 15.67
CA ARG A 850 -2.83 21.64 16.55
C ARG A 850 -2.44 22.92 15.80
N ASP A 851 -2.19 24.01 16.52
CA ASP A 851 -1.93 25.32 15.92
C ASP A 851 -0.74 25.34 14.95
N VAL A 852 0.31 24.56 15.25
CA VAL A 852 1.49 24.36 14.37
C VAL A 852 1.20 23.55 13.11
N GLU A 853 0.06 22.85 13.04
CA GLU A 853 -0.39 22.06 11.88
C GLU A 853 -1.38 22.87 11.01
N ARG A 854 -2.02 23.93 11.55
CA ARG A 854 -2.99 24.77 10.81
C ARG A 854 -2.38 25.43 9.57
N GLU A 855 -1.14 25.92 9.67
CA GLU A 855 -0.44 26.51 8.51
C GLU A 855 -0.19 25.47 7.41
N VAL A 856 0.19 24.25 7.79
CA VAL A 856 0.43 23.14 6.85
C VAL A 856 -0.86 22.79 6.10
N LEU A 857 -1.97 22.64 6.81
CA LEU A 857 -3.26 22.34 6.19
C LEU A 857 -3.78 23.51 5.35
N SER A 858 -3.69 24.76 5.84
CA SER A 858 -4.10 25.95 5.07
C SER A 858 -3.39 26.03 3.72
N ASN A 859 -2.11 25.66 3.65
CA ASN A 859 -1.34 25.65 2.41
C ASN A 859 -1.77 24.56 1.40
N MET A 860 -2.54 23.54 1.82
CA MET A 860 -3.17 22.58 0.90
C MET A 860 -4.37 23.19 0.15
N PHE A 861 -5.03 24.19 0.74
CA PHE A 861 -6.12 24.95 0.12
C PHE A 861 -5.54 25.98 -0.86
N VAL A 862 -4.91 25.51 -1.94
CA VAL A 862 -4.32 26.34 -3.01
C VAL A 862 -5.41 27.24 -3.62
N PRO A 863 -5.23 28.57 -3.73
CA PRO A 863 -6.29 29.47 -4.15
C PRO A 863 -6.95 29.08 -5.49
N PRO A 864 -8.29 29.05 -5.59
CA PRO A 864 -8.98 28.57 -6.79
C PRO A 864 -8.68 29.45 -8.00
N THR A 865 -8.52 28.84 -9.17
CA THR A 865 -8.35 29.56 -10.44
C THR A 865 -9.62 30.36 -10.79
N ALA A 866 -9.52 31.33 -11.70
CA ALA A 866 -10.65 32.21 -12.06
C ALA A 866 -11.90 31.48 -12.60
N ASN A 867 -11.75 30.23 -13.08
CA ASN A 867 -12.85 29.37 -13.52
C ASN A 867 -13.47 28.54 -12.38
N GLN A 868 -12.68 28.24 -11.34
CA GLN A 868 -13.10 27.50 -10.14
C GLN A 868 -13.60 28.44 -9.03
N SER A 869 -13.17 29.71 -9.04
CA SER A 869 -13.61 30.71 -8.07
C SER A 869 -15.08 31.07 -8.31
N TRP A 870 -15.92 30.87 -7.30
CA TRP A 870 -17.26 31.43 -7.25
C TRP A 870 -17.21 32.93 -7.57
N ARG A 871 -18.23 33.45 -8.28
CA ARG A 871 -18.24 34.85 -8.72
C ARG A 871 -18.13 35.76 -7.50
N LYS A 872 -17.00 36.47 -7.35
CA LYS A 872 -16.67 37.37 -6.22
C LYS A 872 -17.76 38.38 -5.81
N VAL A 873 -18.73 38.63 -6.68
CA VAL A 873 -19.90 39.51 -6.46
C VAL A 873 -20.93 38.88 -5.50
N LEU A 874 -20.87 37.57 -5.24
CA LEU A 874 -21.82 36.80 -4.41
C LEU A 874 -21.13 35.86 -3.40
N SER A 875 -19.83 36.03 -3.14
CA SER A 875 -19.11 35.19 -2.19
C SER A 875 -19.35 35.67 -0.76
N MET A 876 -19.75 34.76 0.13
CA MET A 876 -19.83 35.03 1.57
C MET A 876 -18.43 34.94 2.20
N GLY A 877 -18.21 35.58 3.35
CA GLY A 877 -16.89 35.66 3.98
C GLY A 877 -16.34 34.39 4.66
N ASN A 878 -15.35 34.57 5.54
CA ASN A 878 -14.52 33.54 6.19
C ASN A 878 -13.78 32.63 5.19
N LEU A 879 -13.15 33.22 4.18
CA LEU A 879 -12.45 32.48 3.13
C LEU A 879 -11.11 31.88 3.63
N LEU A 880 -10.89 30.58 3.41
CA LEU A 880 -9.63 29.91 3.68
C LEU A 880 -8.77 29.92 2.42
N ASN A 881 -7.75 30.79 2.34
CA ASN A 881 -6.92 30.99 1.15
C ASN A 881 -7.71 31.23 -0.15
N GLY A 882 -8.91 31.81 -0.04
CA GLY A 882 -9.82 32.08 -1.16
C GLY A 882 -10.84 30.98 -1.45
N HIS A 883 -10.82 29.86 -0.71
CA HIS A 883 -11.91 28.88 -0.70
C HIS A 883 -13.05 29.34 0.21
N GLU A 884 -14.27 29.29 -0.30
CA GLU A 884 -15.48 29.48 0.49
C GLU A 884 -15.86 28.14 1.18
N PRO A 885 -16.28 28.11 2.46
CA PRO A 885 -16.75 26.89 3.09
C PRO A 885 -17.97 26.32 2.35
N ILE A 886 -17.93 25.01 2.11
CA ILE A 886 -18.97 24.25 1.39
C ILE A 886 -20.26 24.10 2.20
N VAL A 887 -20.17 24.18 3.53
CA VAL A 887 -21.31 24.20 4.45
C VAL A 887 -21.01 25.19 5.56
N ARG A 888 -21.98 26.07 5.84
CA ARG A 888 -22.00 26.92 7.03
C ARG A 888 -23.07 26.42 7.98
N GLU A 889 -22.72 26.20 9.24
CA GLU A 889 -23.64 25.85 10.31
C GLU A 889 -23.50 26.88 11.45
N ILE A 890 -24.60 27.54 11.81
CA ILE A 890 -24.61 28.69 12.73
C ILE A 890 -25.73 28.49 13.75
N ILE A 891 -25.44 28.78 15.03
CA ILE A 891 -26.43 28.78 16.10
C ILE A 891 -26.46 30.17 16.74
N PHE A 892 -27.59 30.84 16.62
CA PHE A 892 -27.94 31.98 17.46
C PHE A 892 -28.80 31.51 18.64
N SER A 893 -28.59 32.06 19.84
CA SER A 893 -29.56 31.93 20.92
C SER A 893 -29.63 33.13 21.85
N LEU A 894 -30.81 33.34 22.43
CA LEU A 894 -31.07 34.30 23.50
C LEU A 894 -31.42 33.50 24.76
N ARG A 895 -30.85 33.91 25.91
CA ARG A 895 -31.19 33.34 27.22
C ARG A 895 -31.59 34.47 28.16
N ASP A 896 -32.84 34.45 28.61
CA ASP A 896 -33.39 35.47 29.50
C ASP A 896 -33.51 34.94 30.93
N ARG A 897 -33.39 35.86 31.89
CA ARG A 897 -33.77 35.61 33.28
C ARG A 897 -35.26 35.87 33.42
N VAL A 898 -36.02 34.92 33.95
CA VAL A 898 -37.48 35.04 34.15
C VAL A 898 -37.81 36.04 35.27
N SER A 899 -37.66 37.33 34.99
CA SER A 899 -37.85 38.41 35.96
C SER A 899 -39.28 38.96 35.94
N GLY A 900 -40.18 38.28 36.65
CA GLY A 900 -41.37 38.93 37.23
C GLY A 900 -42.68 38.90 36.42
N ASN A 901 -43.07 37.76 35.84
CA ASN A 901 -44.46 37.59 35.41
C ASN A 901 -45.41 37.58 36.62
N HIS A 902 -46.21 38.63 36.78
CA HIS A 902 -47.13 38.83 37.91
C HIS A 902 -48.25 37.78 38.04
N TYR A 903 -48.46 36.96 37.01
CA TYR A 903 -49.45 35.87 37.00
C TYR A 903 -48.87 34.48 37.34
N ALA A 904 -47.55 34.35 37.46
CA ALA A 904 -46.94 33.11 37.93
C ALA A 904 -47.26 32.90 39.42
N ALA A 905 -48.03 31.87 39.74
CA ALA A 905 -48.30 31.48 41.12
C ALA A 905 -46.97 31.20 41.86
N ARG A 906 -46.81 31.70 43.08
CA ARG A 906 -45.60 31.50 43.90
C ARG A 906 -45.46 30.04 44.35
N CYS A 907 -44.97 29.17 43.47
CA CYS A 907 -44.37 27.91 43.88
C CYS A 907 -42.96 28.18 44.43
N GLY A 908 -42.58 27.46 45.49
CA GLY A 908 -41.36 27.78 46.26
C GLY A 908 -40.08 27.22 45.64
N ASN A 909 -38.99 27.98 45.77
CA ASN A 909 -37.60 27.52 45.67
C ASN A 909 -37.19 26.79 44.37
N VAL A 910 -37.75 27.15 43.21
CA VAL A 910 -37.06 26.91 41.93
C VAL A 910 -35.88 27.89 41.83
N SER A 911 -34.70 27.39 41.45
CA SER A 911 -33.50 28.20 41.27
C SER A 911 -33.62 29.15 40.07
N GLN A 912 -32.83 30.23 40.05
CA GLN A 912 -32.80 31.18 38.94
C GLN A 912 -32.08 30.59 37.71
N GLN A 913 -32.74 29.68 37.00
CA GLN A 913 -32.25 29.18 35.72
C GLN A 913 -32.54 30.21 34.61
N GLU A 914 -31.51 30.51 33.81
CA GLU A 914 -31.66 31.28 32.56
C GLU A 914 -32.30 30.37 31.51
N ILE A 915 -33.51 30.72 31.05
CA ILE A 915 -34.22 29.94 30.04
C ILE A 915 -33.79 30.43 28.66
N GLN A 916 -33.42 29.50 27.77
CA GLN A 916 -33.20 29.80 26.36
C GLN A 916 -34.56 30.09 25.70
N THR A 917 -34.84 31.38 25.53
CA THR A 917 -36.11 31.93 25.01
C THR A 917 -36.19 31.83 23.50
N TYR A 918 -35.06 32.00 22.81
CA TYR A 918 -34.95 31.84 21.36
C TYR A 918 -33.69 31.03 21.01
N ARG A 919 -33.80 30.08 20.10
CA ARG A 919 -32.68 29.41 19.42
C ARG A 919 -32.98 29.42 17.92
N MET A 920 -32.01 29.79 17.10
CA MET A 920 -32.10 29.67 15.64
C MET A 920 -30.84 29.00 15.11
N TYR A 921 -31.01 27.78 14.61
CA TYR A 921 -30.00 27.03 13.86
C TYR A 921 -30.14 27.34 12.38
N ILE A 922 -29.03 27.55 11.69
CA ILE A 922 -28.94 27.76 10.25
C ILE A 922 -27.92 26.76 9.70
N CYS A 923 -28.24 26.14 8.57
CA CYS A 923 -27.35 25.22 7.87
C CYS A 923 -27.50 25.44 6.35
N GLY A 924 -26.40 25.66 5.63
CA GLY A 924 -26.51 25.83 4.18
C GLY A 924 -25.28 26.35 3.45
N THR A 925 -25.54 26.81 2.23
CA THR A 925 -24.61 27.32 1.22
C THR A 925 -25.12 28.65 0.67
N SER A 926 -24.38 29.30 -0.23
CA SER A 926 -24.82 30.49 -0.97
C SER A 926 -26.06 30.28 -1.86
N ASN A 927 -26.44 29.03 -2.16
CA ASN A 927 -27.57 28.71 -3.04
C ASN A 927 -28.67 27.86 -2.38
N ASP A 928 -28.53 27.51 -1.09
CA ASP A 928 -29.46 26.65 -0.36
C ASP A 928 -29.35 26.93 1.13
N LEU A 929 -30.42 27.39 1.77
CA LEU A 929 -30.43 27.79 3.18
C LEU A 929 -31.55 27.08 3.94
N ARG A 930 -31.18 26.26 4.94
CA ARG A 930 -32.10 25.71 5.96
C ARG A 930 -32.04 26.58 7.21
N VAL A 931 -33.19 26.90 7.77
CA VAL A 931 -33.34 27.64 9.02
C VAL A 931 -34.29 26.86 9.94
N ALA A 932 -33.89 26.65 11.18
CA ALA A 932 -34.69 26.04 12.23
C ALA A 932 -34.76 26.96 13.45
N LEU A 933 -35.97 27.40 13.80
CA LEU A 933 -36.27 28.33 14.87
C LEU A 933 -37.02 27.59 15.99
N SER A 934 -36.60 27.85 17.23
CA SER A 934 -37.28 27.44 18.46
C SER A 934 -37.58 28.69 19.29
N VAL A 935 -38.85 28.88 19.65
CA VAL A 935 -39.33 30.04 20.43
C VAL A 935 -40.03 29.54 21.68
N VAL A 936 -39.65 30.07 22.85
CA VAL A 936 -40.37 29.84 24.12
C VAL A 936 -41.24 31.06 24.42
N SER A 937 -42.55 30.87 24.36
CA SER A 937 -43.57 31.87 24.68
C SER A 937 -44.35 31.48 25.93
N GLY A 938 -44.82 32.47 26.69
CA GLY A 938 -45.96 32.26 27.58
C GLY A 938 -47.25 32.41 26.77
N ASP A 939 -48.21 31.51 26.99
CA ASP A 939 -49.57 31.61 26.43
C ASP A 939 -50.52 32.41 27.36
#